data_AF-A0A944U794-F1
#
_entry.id   AF-A0A944U794-F1
#
_cell.length_a   1.000
_cell.length_b   1.000
_cell.length_c   1.000
_cell.angle_alpha   90.00
_cell.angle_beta   90.00
_cell.angle_gamma   90.00
#
_symmetry.space_group_name_H-M   'P 1'
#
loop_
_entity.id
_entity.type
_entity.pdbx_description
1 polymer ?
#
loop_
_entity_poly.entity_id
_entity_poly.type
_entity_poly.pdbx_seq_one_letter_code
_entity_poly.pdbx_strand_id
1 'polypeptide(L)'
;MKKILLFNIPIVVLAFVAGMLFKDSPKPIPMDGLTEHASHSNVAFYTCSMHPSVKLQDPNSKCPICAMDLIPVTSGTDDLAGFPSLSLSPRAMKLAEIETAVVERKFVETEIRMVGKVAYDETRLSYITAWVPGRLDRLYVDYTGVAVNKGDHLADLYSPDLLSAQEELLQAIQTSESLKTSESNFLKSKSLANIESTKEKLRLWGLSEDQISAIEESGTSSDHITINSPISGIVVHKDALEGMYVKTGNRVYTIADLSKVWVKLDAYESDLPWLHYGQAVEFRTEAYPGQVFKGQIAFIDPILNSSTRTVKVRVNLPNPDGKLKPDMFVRATVKSRVAKGGRVMNPDLMGKWISPMHPEIVKNEPGSCDICGMDLVSAESMGYVSADHLEEEAPLVIPASAPLITGKRAVVYLSNKPGHFEGRVVELGPRAGDYYIVFDGLEEGEQIVSRGSFKIDSAVQIQAKPSMMHPDGGEGSMSHHDHSSHAQGKSNDDQIASNPPVVTMFGVPDAWTQLLKLILNDYLELQSSLSHDSIEKSQEHAASFKHQLDTMEEAVIDEDGESSWDGYVNSMNAALVRMDKAADIHNVREFFLELSNALVPMLKQFGSGLEQEILIYHCPMAFRGKGGDWVQNKSGIENPYFGSSMFSCGELKERLTLTSEKGDDLLHE
;
A
#
# COMPACT_ATOMS: atom_id res chain seq x y z
N MET A 1 -56.74 69.31 6.08
CA MET A 1 -55.39 69.17 5.46
C MET A 1 -54.97 70.53 4.90
N LYS A 2 -53.67 70.89 4.99
CA LYS A 2 -53.07 72.25 4.85
C LYS A 2 -53.19 73.15 6.10
N LYS A 3 -52.36 72.91 7.13
CA LYS A 3 -51.89 73.98 8.05
C LYS A 3 -50.73 73.62 9.01
N ILE A 4 -50.06 72.47 8.86
CA ILE A 4 -48.93 72.06 9.75
C ILE A 4 -47.57 72.04 9.01
N LEU A 5 -47.52 72.39 7.72
CA LEU A 5 -46.30 72.26 6.91
C LEU A 5 -45.53 73.57 6.64
N LEU A 6 -45.81 74.66 7.37
CA LEU A 6 -45.18 75.97 7.14
C LEU A 6 -44.32 76.51 8.30
N PHE A 7 -44.14 75.77 9.39
CA PHE A 7 -43.42 76.28 10.58
C PHE A 7 -41.99 75.76 10.77
N ASN A 8 -41.51 74.80 9.97
CA ASN A 8 -40.15 74.22 10.11
C ASN A 8 -39.14 74.65 9.04
N ILE A 9 -39.55 75.44 8.04
CA ILE A 9 -38.64 75.97 7.02
C ILE A 9 -37.66 77.03 7.58
N PRO A 10 -38.04 77.96 8.48
CA PRO A 10 -37.09 78.98 8.93
C PRO A 10 -35.99 78.42 9.85
N ILE A 11 -36.25 77.31 10.55
CA ILE A 11 -35.28 76.68 11.47
C ILE A 11 -34.17 75.95 10.72
N VAL A 12 -34.49 75.28 9.61
CA VAL A 12 -33.51 74.60 8.76
C VAL A 12 -32.63 75.59 8.00
N VAL A 13 -33.21 76.71 7.56
CA VAL A 13 -32.45 77.79 6.90
C VAL A 13 -31.53 78.51 7.88
N LEU A 14 -31.96 78.74 9.13
CA LEU A 14 -31.09 79.36 10.16
C LEU A 14 -29.90 78.46 10.52
N ALA A 15 -30.11 77.13 10.61
CA ALA A 15 -29.04 76.17 10.87
C ALA A 15 -28.04 76.09 9.70
N PHE A 16 -28.52 76.20 8.45
CA PHE A 16 -27.66 76.20 7.27
C PHE A 16 -26.83 77.50 7.14
N VAL A 17 -27.41 78.65 7.48
CA VAL A 17 -26.71 79.96 7.49
C VAL A 17 -25.71 80.06 8.64
N ALA A 18 -26.04 79.51 9.82
CA ALA A 18 -25.08 79.41 10.93
C ALA A 18 -23.89 78.49 10.60
N GLY A 19 -24.12 77.40 9.87
CA GLY A 19 -23.05 76.52 9.39
C GLY A 19 -22.13 77.15 8.34
N MET A 20 -22.63 78.11 7.54
CA MET A 20 -21.81 78.84 6.57
C MET A 20 -20.95 79.96 7.18
N LEU A 21 -21.31 80.49 8.35
CA LEU A 21 -20.56 81.55 9.03
C LEU A 21 -19.43 81.03 9.94
N PHE A 22 -19.37 79.72 10.22
CA PHE A 22 -18.30 79.05 10.99
C PHE A 22 -17.41 78.14 10.13
N LYS A 23 -17.22 78.49 8.85
CA LYS A 23 -16.24 77.83 7.98
C LYS A 23 -14.86 78.47 8.16
N ASP A 24 -14.21 78.16 9.29
CA ASP A 24 -12.77 78.35 9.40
C ASP A 24 -12.07 77.36 8.47
N SER A 25 -11.43 77.89 7.44
CA SER A 25 -10.54 77.13 6.57
C SER A 25 -9.36 76.61 7.41
N PRO A 26 -9.10 75.29 7.47
CA PRO A 26 -7.86 74.81 8.06
C PRO A 26 -6.71 75.32 7.19
N LYS A 27 -5.81 76.10 7.78
CA LYS A 27 -4.54 76.48 7.15
C LYS A 27 -3.80 75.20 6.73
N PRO A 28 -3.14 75.17 5.56
CA PRO A 28 -2.25 74.08 5.23
C PRO A 28 -1.12 74.04 6.26
N ILE A 29 -1.06 72.95 7.02
CA ILE A 29 0.10 72.64 7.85
C ILE A 29 1.23 72.32 6.88
N PRO A 30 2.40 72.97 6.97
CA PRO A 30 3.55 72.57 6.18
C PRO A 30 3.95 71.14 6.57
N MET A 31 3.89 70.21 5.60
CA MET A 31 4.51 68.90 5.70
C MET A 31 6.00 69.06 5.38
N ASP A 32 6.72 69.76 6.26
CA ASP A 32 8.17 69.68 6.40
C ASP A 32 8.42 69.22 7.84
N GLY A 33 8.93 68.00 7.99
CA GLY A 33 9.27 67.43 9.29
C GLY A 33 8.62 66.08 9.61
N LEU A 34 8.79 65.09 8.73
CA LEU A 34 8.90 63.69 9.14
C LEU A 34 10.33 63.21 8.87
N THR A 35 11.26 63.86 9.53
CA THR A 35 12.55 63.28 9.87
C THR A 35 12.58 63.15 11.38
N GLU A 36 12.74 61.90 11.83
CA GLU A 36 13.16 61.48 13.17
C GLU A 36 12.13 61.57 14.31
N HIS A 37 11.83 60.54 15.12
CA HIS A 37 12.51 59.29 15.43
C HIS A 37 11.49 58.17 15.62
N ALA A 38 11.40 57.22 14.68
CA ALA A 38 11.08 55.85 15.07
C ALA A 38 12.32 55.32 15.78
N SER A 39 12.19 55.05 17.07
CA SER A 39 13.17 54.29 17.85
C SER A 39 13.68 53.13 17.01
N HIS A 40 15.00 52.98 16.88
CA HIS A 40 15.67 51.89 16.17
C HIS A 40 15.12 50.52 16.61
N SER A 41 14.04 50.06 15.98
CA SER A 41 13.72 48.65 15.88
C SER A 41 14.65 48.13 14.81
N ASN A 42 15.61 47.28 15.18
CA ASN A 42 16.53 46.65 14.23
C ASN A 42 15.71 45.90 13.18
N VAL A 43 15.46 46.51 12.03
CA VAL A 43 14.90 45.84 10.85
C VAL A 43 16.06 45.11 10.19
N ALA A 44 16.02 43.78 10.18
CA ALA A 44 17.06 42.95 9.62
C ALA A 44 17.04 42.98 8.09
N PHE A 45 15.86 42.85 7.49
CA PHE A 45 15.63 42.92 6.05
C PHE A 45 14.11 43.07 5.76
N TYR A 46 13.76 43.38 4.52
CA TYR A 46 12.40 43.45 4.01
C TYR A 46 12.13 42.26 3.08
N THR A 47 10.94 41.66 3.19
CA THR A 47 10.55 40.48 2.38
C THR A 47 9.13 40.58 1.83
N CYS A 48 8.85 39.83 0.77
CA CYS A 48 7.53 39.80 0.13
C CYS A 48 6.70 38.64 0.68
N SER A 49 5.45 38.90 1.06
CA SER A 49 4.52 37.88 1.60
C SER A 49 4.28 36.69 0.68
N MET A 50 4.39 36.90 -0.65
CA MET A 50 4.23 35.85 -1.65
C MET A 50 5.56 35.23 -2.09
N HIS A 51 6.69 35.90 -1.85
CA HIS A 51 8.02 35.42 -2.23
C HIS A 51 8.99 35.61 -1.05
N PRO A 52 8.87 34.77 0.01
CA PRO A 52 9.67 34.91 1.23
C PRO A 52 11.19 34.81 1.00
N SER A 53 11.60 34.19 -0.12
CA SER A 53 12.99 34.07 -0.56
C SER A 53 13.60 35.41 -0.99
N VAL A 54 12.78 36.42 -1.30
CA VAL A 54 13.24 37.76 -1.65
C VAL A 54 13.54 38.53 -0.37
N LYS A 55 14.81 38.88 -0.19
CA LYS A 55 15.28 39.71 0.92
C LYS A 55 15.97 40.94 0.39
N LEU A 56 15.44 42.11 0.73
CA LEU A 56 16.00 43.39 0.31
C LEU A 56 16.21 44.25 1.53
N GLN A 57 17.25 45.07 1.53
CA GLN A 57 17.54 45.98 2.64
C GLN A 57 16.83 47.34 2.48
N ASP A 58 16.31 47.62 1.29
CA ASP A 58 15.66 48.89 0.96
C ASP A 58 14.14 48.84 1.23
N PRO A 59 13.60 49.68 2.14
CA PRO A 59 12.17 49.74 2.46
C PRO A 59 11.26 50.06 1.27
N ASN A 60 11.79 50.75 0.25
CA ASN A 60 10.99 51.22 -0.89
C ASN A 60 11.14 50.33 -2.14
N SER A 61 11.93 49.27 -2.04
CA SER A 61 12.08 48.32 -3.14
C SER A 61 10.83 47.45 -3.25
N LYS A 62 10.39 47.17 -4.48
CA LYS A 62 9.28 46.26 -4.75
C LYS A 62 9.81 44.86 -4.99
N CYS A 63 9.02 43.85 -4.66
CA CYS A 63 9.37 42.46 -4.95
C CYS A 63 9.70 42.30 -6.45
N PRO A 64 10.89 41.81 -6.83
CA PRO A 64 11.26 41.65 -8.23
C PRO A 64 10.40 40.64 -9.00
N ILE A 65 9.73 39.73 -8.28
CA ILE A 65 8.95 38.65 -8.86
C ILE A 65 7.49 39.06 -9.08
N CYS A 66 6.87 39.75 -8.11
CA CYS A 66 5.45 40.11 -8.17
C CYS A 66 5.14 41.61 -8.03
N ALA A 67 6.16 42.46 -7.96
CA ALA A 67 6.06 43.92 -7.87
C ALA A 67 5.20 44.47 -6.70
N MET A 68 4.95 43.65 -5.67
CA MET A 68 4.28 44.08 -4.43
C MET A 68 5.28 44.71 -3.44
N ASP A 69 4.77 45.59 -2.57
CA ASP A 69 5.55 46.25 -1.54
C ASP A 69 6.07 45.24 -0.49
N LEU A 70 7.26 45.50 0.05
CA LEU A 70 7.93 44.59 0.98
C LEU A 70 7.59 44.91 2.44
N ILE A 71 7.58 43.88 3.28
CA ILE A 71 7.25 43.97 4.70
C ILE A 71 8.54 43.91 5.53
N PRO A 72 8.74 44.80 6.52
CA PRO A 72 9.91 44.78 7.39
C PRO A 72 9.93 43.57 8.33
N VAL A 73 11.06 42.85 8.37
CA VAL A 73 11.36 41.80 9.36
C VAL A 73 12.29 42.39 10.42
N THR A 74 11.88 42.36 11.69
CA THR A 74 12.69 42.87 12.80
C THR A 74 13.52 41.75 13.43
N SER A 75 14.81 41.98 13.65
CA SER A 75 15.66 41.10 14.46
C SER A 75 15.40 41.37 15.94
N GLY A 76 14.32 40.77 16.44
CA GLY A 76 14.13 40.60 17.87
C GLY A 76 15.14 39.59 18.40
N THR A 77 15.94 39.99 19.37
CA THR A 77 16.75 39.09 20.20
C THR A 77 15.83 38.29 21.10
N ASP A 78 15.16 37.28 20.55
CA ASP A 78 14.70 36.12 21.30
C ASP A 78 15.29 34.92 20.57
N ASP A 79 16.05 34.13 21.33
CA ASP A 79 16.86 32.99 20.93
C ASP A 79 16.53 32.38 19.56
N LEU A 80 17.56 32.31 18.70
CA LEU A 80 17.65 31.48 17.49
C LEU A 80 17.55 29.96 17.77
N ALA A 81 16.91 29.58 18.88
CA ALA A 81 16.56 28.23 19.31
C ALA A 81 15.08 28.10 19.73
N GLY A 82 14.28 29.17 19.65
CA GLY A 82 12.85 29.18 20.03
C GLY A 82 11.91 29.04 18.84
N PHE A 83 10.87 28.20 19.00
CA PHE A 83 9.78 28.05 18.04
C PHE A 83 8.96 29.35 17.87
N PRO A 84 8.22 29.52 16.76
CA PRO A 84 7.56 30.78 16.45
C PRO A 84 6.43 31.12 17.43
N SER A 85 6.44 32.35 17.92
CA SER A 85 5.34 32.91 18.71
C SER A 85 4.52 33.94 17.92
N LEU A 86 3.19 33.85 18.03
CA LEU A 86 2.22 34.77 17.43
C LEU A 86 1.33 35.37 18.50
N SER A 87 1.14 36.69 18.47
CA SER A 87 0.19 37.38 19.34
C SER A 87 -0.99 37.93 18.52
N LEU A 88 -2.22 37.57 18.91
CA LEU A 88 -3.47 37.96 18.27
C LEU A 88 -4.38 38.69 19.27
N SER A 89 -5.06 39.74 18.78
CA SER A 89 -6.09 40.43 19.57
C SER A 89 -7.32 39.53 19.80
N PRO A 90 -8.11 39.75 20.88
CA PRO A 90 -9.34 38.98 21.12
C PRO A 90 -10.35 39.01 19.96
N ARG A 91 -10.39 40.13 19.23
CA ARG A 91 -11.22 40.26 18.02
C ARG A 91 -10.69 39.40 16.87
N ALA A 92 -9.38 39.37 16.67
CA ALA A 92 -8.74 38.55 15.65
C ALA A 92 -8.93 37.05 15.94
N MET A 93 -8.80 36.62 17.21
CA MET A 93 -9.06 35.23 17.59
C MET A 93 -10.50 34.81 17.29
N LYS A 94 -11.48 35.68 17.59
CA LYS A 94 -12.89 35.39 17.33
C LYS A 94 -13.23 35.35 15.83
N LEU A 95 -12.61 36.23 15.03
CA LEU A 95 -12.74 36.20 13.57
C LEU A 95 -12.05 35.00 12.92
N ALA A 96 -10.94 34.55 13.51
CA ALA A 96 -10.22 33.38 13.06
C ALA A 96 -10.87 32.06 13.50
N GLU A 97 -11.91 32.09 14.35
CA GLU A 97 -12.59 30.91 14.91
C GLU A 97 -11.60 29.96 15.60
N ILE A 98 -10.68 30.53 16.39
CA ILE A 98 -9.68 29.74 17.12
C ILE A 98 -10.34 29.10 18.33
N GLU A 99 -10.24 27.78 18.43
CA GLU A 99 -10.67 27.00 19.60
C GLU A 99 -9.46 26.29 20.21
N THR A 100 -9.45 26.17 21.54
CA THR A 100 -8.40 25.47 22.27
C THR A 100 -8.95 24.22 22.95
N ALA A 101 -8.08 23.24 23.14
CA ALA A 101 -8.32 22.03 23.91
C ALA A 101 -7.21 21.87 24.95
N VAL A 102 -7.50 21.16 26.04
CA VAL A 102 -6.51 20.83 27.06
C VAL A 102 -5.88 19.49 26.70
N VAL A 103 -4.55 19.38 26.86
CA VAL A 103 -3.83 18.12 26.76
C VAL A 103 -4.13 17.31 28.02
N GLU A 104 -4.76 16.15 27.87
CA GLU A 104 -5.16 15.29 28.99
C GLU A 104 -4.66 13.86 28.80
N ARG A 105 -4.50 13.13 29.91
CA ARG A 105 -4.25 11.70 29.87
C ARG A 105 -5.57 10.94 29.85
N LYS A 106 -5.84 10.21 28.77
CA LYS A 106 -7.10 9.48 28.61
C LYS A 106 -6.94 8.18 27.83
N PHE A 107 -7.59 7.12 28.31
CA PHE A 107 -7.78 5.90 27.54
C PHE A 107 -8.72 6.16 26.38
N VAL A 108 -8.17 6.04 25.18
CA VAL A 108 -8.91 6.17 23.93
C VAL A 108 -9.21 4.78 23.39
N GLU A 109 -10.45 4.59 22.95
CA GLU A 109 -10.89 3.39 22.25
C GLU A 109 -10.98 3.72 20.77
N THR A 110 -10.42 2.86 19.93
CA THR A 110 -10.52 2.94 18.47
C THR A 110 -11.36 1.79 17.95
N GLU A 111 -12.24 2.11 16.99
CA GLU A 111 -13.06 1.12 16.29
C GLU A 111 -12.46 0.90 14.90
N ILE A 112 -11.83 -0.26 14.71
CA ILE A 112 -11.26 -0.66 13.43
C ILE A 112 -12.33 -1.40 12.66
N ARG A 113 -12.61 -0.92 11.46
CA ARG A 113 -13.58 -1.53 10.56
C ARG A 113 -12.84 -2.23 9.43
N MET A 114 -12.98 -3.54 9.38
CA MET A 114 -12.40 -4.36 8.34
C MET A 114 -13.51 -4.97 7.49
N VAL A 115 -13.17 -5.23 6.24
CA VAL A 115 -14.00 -6.01 5.32
C VAL A 115 -13.28 -7.29 4.98
N GLY A 116 -14.02 -8.31 4.58
CA GLY A 116 -13.40 -9.57 4.20
C GLY A 116 -14.40 -10.57 3.71
N LYS A 117 -13.95 -11.82 3.67
CA LYS A 117 -14.79 -12.93 3.24
C LYS A 117 -14.59 -14.17 4.09
N VAL A 118 -15.65 -14.97 4.16
CA VAL A 118 -15.57 -16.34 4.70
C VAL A 118 -14.75 -17.18 3.71
N ALA A 119 -13.86 -18.00 4.23
CA ALA A 119 -13.02 -18.91 3.49
C ALA A 119 -13.10 -20.32 4.09
N TYR A 120 -12.74 -21.31 3.27
CA TYR A 120 -12.54 -22.67 3.76
C TYR A 120 -11.45 -22.69 4.83
N ASP A 121 -11.62 -23.55 5.83
CA ASP A 121 -10.51 -23.95 6.68
C ASP A 121 -9.60 -24.87 5.86
N GLU A 122 -8.44 -24.36 5.44
CA GLU A 122 -7.50 -25.09 4.59
C GLU A 122 -6.96 -26.36 5.27
N THR A 123 -6.97 -26.41 6.61
CA THR A 123 -6.57 -27.61 7.37
C THR A 123 -7.63 -28.71 7.34
N ARG A 124 -8.85 -28.38 6.87
CA ARG A 124 -10.01 -29.28 6.76
C ARG A 124 -10.42 -29.53 5.31
N LEU A 125 -9.53 -29.26 4.36
CA LEU A 125 -9.67 -29.66 2.97
C LEU A 125 -9.05 -31.04 2.75
N SER A 126 -9.78 -31.91 2.07
CA SER A 126 -9.29 -33.19 1.58
C SER A 126 -9.35 -33.22 0.07
N TYR A 127 -8.20 -33.48 -0.54
CA TYR A 127 -8.08 -33.65 -1.98
C TYR A 127 -8.16 -35.14 -2.32
N ILE A 128 -9.15 -35.51 -3.13
CA ILE A 128 -9.32 -36.87 -3.61
C ILE A 128 -8.60 -36.97 -4.94
N THR A 129 -7.54 -37.77 -4.98
CA THR A 129 -6.71 -37.98 -6.17
C THR A 129 -6.87 -39.38 -6.71
N ALA A 130 -6.69 -39.56 -8.02
CA ALA A 130 -6.56 -40.88 -8.60
C ALA A 130 -5.22 -41.51 -8.16
N TRP A 131 -5.26 -42.69 -7.54
CA TRP A 131 -4.05 -43.44 -7.17
C TRP A 131 -3.55 -44.35 -8.29
N VAL A 132 -4.46 -44.78 -9.18
CA VAL A 132 -4.17 -45.63 -10.35
C VAL A 132 -4.69 -44.94 -11.60
N PRO A 133 -3.99 -45.03 -12.75
CA PRO A 133 -4.54 -44.55 -14.00
C PRO A 133 -5.78 -45.35 -14.42
N GLY A 134 -6.75 -44.67 -15.03
CA GLY A 134 -7.98 -45.31 -15.45
C GLY A 134 -8.98 -44.32 -16.04
N ARG A 135 -10.13 -44.84 -16.46
CA ARG A 135 -11.26 -44.03 -16.97
C ARG A 135 -12.35 -43.94 -15.91
N LEU A 136 -12.85 -42.74 -15.66
CA LEU A 136 -13.99 -42.53 -14.77
C LEU A 136 -15.27 -42.88 -15.54
N ASP A 137 -15.85 -44.04 -15.27
CA ASP A 137 -17.00 -44.53 -16.04
C ASP A 137 -18.33 -44.01 -15.49
N ARG A 138 -18.41 -43.81 -14.17
CA ARG A 138 -19.60 -43.29 -13.50
C ARG A 138 -19.22 -42.34 -12.36
N LEU A 139 -19.91 -41.22 -12.22
CA LEU A 139 -19.79 -40.35 -11.06
C LEU A 139 -21.08 -40.47 -10.23
N TYR A 140 -20.96 -40.88 -8.97
CA TYR A 140 -22.07 -40.84 -8.02
C TYR A 140 -22.33 -39.40 -7.54
N VAL A 141 -21.27 -38.59 -7.49
CA VAL A 141 -21.34 -37.16 -7.19
C VAL A 141 -21.00 -36.37 -8.45
N ASP A 142 -22.03 -35.87 -9.12
CA ASP A 142 -21.95 -35.25 -10.44
C ASP A 142 -21.95 -33.70 -10.40
N TYR A 143 -22.21 -33.07 -9.26
CA TYR A 143 -22.12 -31.61 -9.09
C TYR A 143 -21.48 -31.20 -7.74
N THR A 144 -21.05 -29.95 -7.64
CA THR A 144 -20.48 -29.38 -6.41
C THR A 144 -21.59 -28.95 -5.44
N GLY A 145 -21.31 -28.93 -4.14
CA GLY A 145 -22.26 -28.61 -3.08
C GLY A 145 -22.96 -29.82 -2.46
N VAL A 146 -22.73 -31.02 -2.99
CA VAL A 146 -23.23 -32.28 -2.41
C VAL A 146 -22.52 -32.56 -1.09
N ALA A 147 -23.29 -32.86 -0.04
CA ALA A 147 -22.78 -33.35 1.23
C ALA A 147 -22.51 -34.86 1.13
N VAL A 148 -21.33 -35.28 1.58
CA VAL A 148 -20.87 -36.67 1.58
C VAL A 148 -20.39 -37.05 2.97
N ASN A 149 -20.65 -38.29 3.37
CA ASN A 149 -20.10 -38.89 4.57
C ASN A 149 -18.84 -39.70 4.25
N LYS A 150 -18.00 -39.90 5.26
CA LYS A 150 -16.88 -40.85 5.16
C LYS A 150 -17.41 -42.23 4.75
N GLY A 151 -16.85 -42.77 3.68
CA GLY A 151 -17.23 -44.06 3.08
C GLY A 151 -18.19 -43.96 1.91
N ASP A 152 -18.83 -42.82 1.67
CA ASP A 152 -19.77 -42.67 0.55
C ASP A 152 -19.05 -42.83 -0.79
N HIS A 153 -19.74 -43.44 -1.76
CA HIS A 153 -19.25 -43.64 -3.11
C HIS A 153 -19.22 -42.32 -3.87
N LEU A 154 -18.07 -41.98 -4.47
CA LEU A 154 -17.88 -40.75 -5.23
C LEU A 154 -17.89 -41.00 -6.73
N ALA A 155 -17.09 -41.98 -7.19
CA ALA A 155 -16.94 -42.31 -8.59
C ALA A 155 -16.51 -43.78 -8.78
N ASP A 156 -16.86 -44.37 -9.91
CA ASP A 156 -16.32 -45.65 -10.37
C ASP A 156 -15.23 -45.40 -11.42
N LEU A 157 -14.08 -46.03 -11.19
CA LEU A 157 -12.90 -45.96 -12.04
C LEU A 157 -12.66 -47.34 -12.68
N TYR A 158 -12.73 -47.40 -14.00
CA TYR A 158 -12.24 -48.52 -14.78
C TYR A 158 -10.71 -48.46 -14.88
N SER A 159 -10.00 -49.51 -14.45
CA SER A 159 -8.53 -49.57 -14.51
C SER A 159 -8.03 -50.96 -14.91
N PRO A 160 -7.44 -51.10 -16.11
CA PRO A 160 -6.81 -52.35 -16.53
C PRO A 160 -5.62 -52.76 -15.65
N ASP A 161 -4.85 -51.78 -15.17
CA ASP A 161 -3.69 -52.02 -14.31
C ASP A 161 -4.13 -52.61 -12.97
N LEU A 162 -5.25 -52.10 -12.43
CA LEU A 162 -5.83 -52.64 -11.21
C LEU A 162 -6.34 -54.06 -11.38
N LEU A 163 -7.02 -54.36 -12.50
CA LEU A 163 -7.47 -55.72 -12.82
C LEU A 163 -6.30 -56.71 -12.82
N SER A 164 -5.20 -56.35 -13.48
CA SER A 164 -3.97 -57.16 -13.53
C SER A 164 -3.38 -57.40 -12.13
N ALA A 165 -3.33 -56.37 -11.28
CA ALA A 165 -2.84 -56.51 -9.91
C ALA A 165 -3.76 -57.36 -9.01
N GLN A 166 -5.08 -57.34 -9.23
CA GLN A 166 -6.01 -58.22 -8.52
C GLN A 166 -5.82 -59.68 -8.94
N GLU A 167 -5.67 -59.96 -10.24
CA GLU A 167 -5.37 -61.30 -10.74
C GLU A 167 -4.05 -61.85 -10.18
N GLU A 168 -3.04 -61.00 -10.03
CA GLU A 168 -1.77 -61.33 -9.38
C GLU A 168 -1.99 -61.79 -7.92
N LEU A 169 -2.85 -61.09 -7.16
CA LEU A 169 -3.18 -61.46 -5.77
C LEU A 169 -3.90 -62.81 -5.73
N LEU A 170 -4.91 -62.99 -6.59
CA LEU A 170 -5.69 -64.22 -6.65
C LEU A 170 -4.81 -65.43 -7.03
N GLN A 171 -3.87 -65.27 -7.96
CA GLN A 171 -2.90 -66.31 -8.31
C GLN A 171 -1.94 -66.62 -7.15
N ALA A 172 -1.49 -65.61 -6.41
CA ALA A 172 -0.66 -65.79 -5.23
C ALA A 172 -1.39 -66.58 -4.13
N ILE A 173 -2.68 -66.31 -3.92
CA ILE A 173 -3.55 -67.02 -2.99
C ILE A 173 -3.71 -68.48 -3.43
N GLN A 174 -4.11 -68.72 -4.68
CA GLN A 174 -4.27 -70.07 -5.24
C GLN A 174 -2.99 -70.91 -5.12
N THR A 175 -1.83 -70.29 -5.40
CA THR A 175 -0.53 -70.92 -5.22
C THR A 175 -0.30 -71.31 -3.76
N SER A 176 -0.60 -70.41 -2.82
CA SER A 176 -0.49 -70.68 -1.39
C SER A 176 -1.39 -71.83 -0.93
N GLU A 177 -2.62 -71.87 -1.44
CA GLU A 177 -3.57 -72.94 -1.13
C GLU A 177 -3.08 -74.30 -1.60
N SER A 178 -2.55 -74.37 -2.83
CA SER A 178 -1.96 -75.61 -3.36
C SER A 178 -0.75 -76.09 -2.57
N LEU A 179 -0.01 -75.17 -1.94
CA LEU A 179 1.18 -75.44 -1.14
C LEU A 179 0.88 -75.76 0.34
N LYS A 180 -0.38 -75.65 0.80
CA LYS A 180 -0.79 -76.03 2.17
C LYS A 180 -0.41 -77.49 2.48
N THR A 181 -0.47 -78.37 1.48
CA THR A 181 -0.15 -79.81 1.57
C THR A 181 1.35 -80.12 1.42
N SER A 182 2.20 -79.15 1.06
CA SER A 182 3.65 -79.34 0.91
C SER A 182 4.35 -79.43 2.27
N GLU A 183 5.43 -80.22 2.38
CA GLU A 183 6.22 -80.33 3.62
C GLU A 183 7.27 -79.22 3.80
N SER A 184 7.55 -78.44 2.74
CA SER A 184 8.60 -77.40 2.78
C SER A 184 8.12 -76.11 3.46
N ASN A 185 8.60 -75.86 4.67
CA ASN A 185 8.36 -74.61 5.40
C ASN A 185 8.87 -73.37 4.64
N PHE A 186 9.96 -73.51 3.87
CA PHE A 186 10.50 -72.42 3.06
C PHE A 186 9.52 -71.97 1.96
N LEU A 187 8.93 -72.92 1.21
CA LEU A 187 7.97 -72.60 0.15
C LEU A 187 6.69 -71.97 0.71
N LYS A 188 6.20 -72.44 1.86
CA LYS A 188 5.07 -71.83 2.56
C LYS A 188 5.37 -70.37 2.94
N SER A 189 6.52 -70.12 3.55
CA SER A 189 6.92 -68.75 3.96
C SER A 189 7.07 -67.80 2.77
N LYS A 190 7.64 -68.26 1.65
CA LYS A 190 7.78 -67.46 0.43
C LYS A 190 6.43 -67.16 -0.22
N SER A 191 5.51 -68.12 -0.22
CA SER A 191 4.17 -67.92 -0.74
C SER A 191 3.37 -66.92 0.09
N LEU A 192 3.45 -66.99 1.42
CA LEU A 192 2.81 -66.00 2.30
C LEU A 192 3.39 -64.59 2.10
N ALA A 193 4.71 -64.47 1.96
CA ALA A 193 5.35 -63.19 1.66
C ALA A 193 4.92 -62.63 0.29
N ASN A 194 4.64 -63.49 -0.70
CA ASN A 194 4.14 -63.06 -1.99
C ASN A 194 2.73 -62.48 -1.90
N ILE A 195 1.82 -63.13 -1.15
CA ILE A 195 0.48 -62.61 -0.87
C ILE A 195 0.60 -61.22 -0.23
N GLU A 196 1.42 -61.10 0.82
CA GLU A 196 1.60 -59.84 1.53
C GLU A 196 2.12 -58.72 0.60
N SER A 197 3.08 -59.05 -0.27
CA SER A 197 3.61 -58.11 -1.27
C SER A 197 2.52 -57.60 -2.24
N THR A 198 1.61 -58.48 -2.68
CA THR A 198 0.55 -58.08 -3.61
C THR A 198 -0.57 -57.31 -2.89
N LYS A 199 -0.90 -57.66 -1.64
CA LYS A 199 -1.81 -56.86 -0.80
C LYS A 199 -1.27 -55.45 -0.60
N GLU A 200 0.01 -55.34 -0.24
CA GLU A 200 0.65 -54.03 -0.03
C GLU A 200 0.65 -53.20 -1.32
N LYS A 201 0.87 -53.83 -2.49
CA LYS A 201 0.75 -53.16 -3.80
C LYS A 201 -0.65 -52.58 -4.01
N LEU A 202 -1.72 -53.33 -3.75
CA LEU A 202 -3.10 -52.84 -3.86
C LEU A 202 -3.42 -51.74 -2.85
N ARG A 203 -2.93 -51.86 -1.61
CA ARG A 203 -3.09 -50.86 -0.55
C ARG A 203 -2.40 -49.54 -0.92
N LEU A 204 -1.19 -49.60 -1.48
CA LEU A 204 -0.46 -48.43 -1.99
C LEU A 204 -1.15 -47.78 -3.19
N TRP A 205 -1.90 -48.58 -3.96
CA TRP A 205 -2.77 -48.13 -5.04
C TRP A 205 -4.13 -47.62 -4.55
N GLY A 206 -4.30 -47.53 -3.22
CA GLY A 206 -5.41 -46.82 -2.59
C GLY A 206 -6.66 -47.65 -2.36
N LEU A 207 -6.59 -48.98 -2.51
CA LEU A 207 -7.66 -49.86 -2.07
C LEU A 207 -7.71 -49.88 -0.54
N SER A 208 -8.93 -49.84 -0.01
CA SER A 208 -9.15 -50.07 1.43
C SER A 208 -8.96 -51.55 1.79
N GLU A 209 -8.61 -51.82 3.04
CA GLU A 209 -8.51 -53.19 3.58
C GLU A 209 -9.79 -54.00 3.36
N ASP A 210 -10.95 -53.33 3.46
CA ASP A 210 -12.25 -53.96 3.22
C ASP A 210 -12.43 -54.37 1.75
N GLN A 211 -11.96 -53.54 0.81
CA GLN A 211 -11.98 -53.87 -0.62
C GLN A 211 -11.01 -55.01 -0.96
N ILE A 212 -9.82 -55.01 -0.36
CA ILE A 212 -8.83 -56.09 -0.55
C ILE A 212 -9.40 -57.41 -0.01
N SER A 213 -9.97 -57.39 1.20
CA SER A 213 -10.60 -58.56 1.81
C SER A 213 -11.78 -59.08 0.99
N ALA A 214 -12.60 -58.18 0.42
CA ALA A 214 -13.69 -58.58 -0.47
C ALA A 214 -13.20 -59.27 -1.76
N ILE A 215 -12.03 -58.89 -2.30
CA ILE A 215 -11.42 -59.56 -3.45
C ILE A 215 -10.95 -60.97 -3.06
N GLU A 216 -10.36 -61.12 -1.87
CA GLU A 216 -9.92 -62.41 -1.34
C GLU A 216 -11.08 -63.38 -1.12
N GLU A 217 -12.17 -62.90 -0.52
CA GLU A 217 -13.34 -63.71 -0.22
C GLU A 217 -14.15 -64.07 -1.48
N SER A 218 -14.29 -63.13 -2.42
CA SER A 218 -15.03 -63.36 -3.66
C SER A 218 -14.28 -64.25 -4.65
N GLY A 219 -12.94 -64.22 -4.63
CA GLY A 219 -12.10 -64.97 -5.56
C GLY A 219 -12.21 -64.48 -7.02
N THR A 220 -12.78 -63.30 -7.24
CA THR A 220 -13.02 -62.72 -8.58
C THR A 220 -12.36 -61.35 -8.69
N SER A 221 -11.69 -61.08 -9.82
CA SER A 221 -11.15 -59.77 -10.14
C SER A 221 -12.24 -58.87 -10.76
N SER A 222 -12.16 -57.57 -10.48
CA SER A 222 -13.03 -56.53 -11.05
C SER A 222 -12.19 -55.53 -11.84
N ASP A 223 -12.70 -55.11 -13.00
CA ASP A 223 -12.12 -54.06 -13.82
C ASP A 223 -12.53 -52.65 -13.36
N HIS A 224 -13.51 -52.55 -12.45
CA HIS A 224 -13.96 -51.30 -11.83
C HIS A 224 -13.62 -51.25 -10.34
N ILE A 225 -13.23 -50.07 -9.87
CA ILE A 225 -13.09 -49.74 -8.45
C ILE A 225 -13.90 -48.49 -8.11
N THR A 226 -14.61 -48.55 -6.99
CA THR A 226 -15.29 -47.37 -6.43
C THR A 226 -14.34 -46.57 -5.56
N ILE A 227 -14.18 -45.28 -5.89
CA ILE A 227 -13.48 -44.29 -5.09
C ILE A 227 -14.44 -43.79 -4.01
N ASN A 228 -14.07 -43.98 -2.75
CA ASN A 228 -14.88 -43.59 -1.58
C ASN A 228 -14.36 -42.30 -0.94
N SER A 229 -15.23 -41.60 -0.22
CA SER A 229 -14.84 -40.41 0.53
C SER A 229 -14.06 -40.77 1.81
N PRO A 230 -12.85 -40.24 2.05
CA PRO A 230 -12.07 -40.48 3.27
C PRO A 230 -12.56 -39.66 4.47
N ILE A 231 -13.30 -38.58 4.22
CA ILE A 231 -13.83 -37.66 5.24
C ILE A 231 -15.30 -37.35 4.98
N SER A 232 -16.02 -36.91 6.02
CA SER A 232 -17.34 -36.30 5.84
C SER A 232 -17.18 -34.81 5.55
N GLY A 233 -17.96 -34.27 4.61
CA GLY A 233 -17.89 -32.86 4.23
C GLY A 233 -18.75 -32.53 3.01
N ILE A 234 -18.46 -31.41 2.36
CA ILE A 234 -19.14 -30.95 1.16
C ILE A 234 -18.16 -30.92 -0.01
N VAL A 235 -18.58 -31.39 -1.19
CA VAL A 235 -17.78 -31.32 -2.41
C VAL A 235 -17.70 -29.88 -2.91
N VAL A 236 -16.54 -29.24 -2.77
CA VAL A 236 -16.35 -27.83 -3.14
C VAL A 236 -15.83 -27.66 -4.56
N HIS A 237 -15.05 -28.62 -5.05
CA HIS A 237 -14.59 -28.68 -6.43
C HIS A 237 -14.70 -30.09 -6.98
N LYS A 238 -15.09 -30.16 -8.26
CA LYS A 238 -15.15 -31.38 -9.05
C LYS A 238 -14.37 -31.14 -10.34
N ASP A 239 -13.17 -31.71 -10.41
CA ASP A 239 -12.33 -31.68 -11.62
C ASP A 239 -12.65 -32.87 -12.54
N ALA A 240 -13.40 -33.86 -12.02
CA ALA A 240 -13.81 -35.06 -12.73
C ALA A 240 -15.03 -34.89 -13.63
N LEU A 241 -14.96 -35.50 -14.83
CA LEU A 241 -16.06 -35.68 -15.77
C LEU A 241 -16.23 -37.17 -16.09
N GLU A 242 -17.48 -37.61 -16.29
CA GLU A 242 -17.76 -38.96 -16.75
C GLU A 242 -17.12 -39.21 -18.14
N GLY A 243 -16.54 -40.39 -18.32
CA GLY A 243 -15.76 -40.79 -19.48
C GLY A 243 -14.31 -40.27 -19.52
N MET A 244 -13.92 -39.39 -18.59
CA MET A 244 -12.57 -38.82 -18.57
C MET A 244 -11.52 -39.83 -18.11
N TYR A 245 -10.37 -39.84 -18.78
CA TYR A 245 -9.20 -40.61 -18.34
C TYR A 245 -8.37 -39.80 -17.34
N VAL A 246 -8.04 -40.40 -16.20
CA VAL A 246 -7.21 -39.82 -15.15
C VAL A 246 -5.89 -40.57 -15.03
N LYS A 247 -4.84 -39.84 -14.66
CA LYS A 247 -3.53 -40.41 -14.30
C LYS A 247 -3.35 -40.34 -12.79
N THR A 248 -2.40 -41.12 -12.28
CA THR A 248 -2.01 -41.06 -10.87
C THR A 248 -1.63 -39.63 -10.47
N GLY A 249 -2.19 -39.16 -9.36
CA GLY A 249 -2.01 -37.82 -8.83
C GLY A 249 -2.98 -36.77 -9.38
N ASN A 250 -3.77 -37.07 -10.42
CA ASN A 250 -4.82 -36.15 -10.85
C ASN A 250 -5.88 -36.01 -9.76
N ARG A 251 -6.25 -34.76 -9.45
CA ARG A 251 -7.34 -34.45 -8.52
C ARG A 251 -8.67 -34.74 -9.20
N VAL A 252 -9.54 -35.45 -8.49
CA VAL A 252 -10.88 -35.86 -8.92
C VAL A 252 -11.92 -34.98 -8.22
N TYR A 253 -11.83 -34.90 -6.90
CA TYR A 253 -12.69 -34.08 -6.04
C TYR A 253 -11.89 -33.29 -5.00
N THR A 254 -12.47 -32.19 -4.53
CA THR A 254 -12.05 -31.52 -3.30
C THR A 254 -13.23 -31.49 -2.34
N ILE A 255 -13.03 -32.01 -1.13
CA ILE A 255 -14.05 -32.08 -0.08
C ILE A 255 -13.63 -31.16 1.05
N ALA A 256 -14.54 -30.32 1.53
CA ALA A 256 -14.31 -29.42 2.65
C ALA A 256 -15.25 -29.75 3.81
N ASP A 257 -14.71 -29.88 5.02
CA ASP A 257 -15.54 -29.85 6.24
C ASP A 257 -15.83 -28.39 6.63
N LEU A 258 -17.09 -27.98 6.46
CA LEU A 258 -17.57 -26.61 6.73
C LEU A 258 -18.05 -26.39 8.18
N SER A 259 -17.88 -27.37 9.08
CA SER A 259 -18.24 -27.22 10.50
C SER A 259 -17.44 -26.14 11.22
N LYS A 260 -16.26 -25.79 10.69
CA LYS A 260 -15.45 -24.63 11.06
C LYS A 260 -15.06 -23.91 9.78
N VAL A 261 -15.09 -22.58 9.83
CA VAL A 261 -14.72 -21.73 8.70
C VAL A 261 -13.74 -20.67 9.16
N TRP A 262 -12.94 -20.19 8.23
CA TRP A 262 -12.11 -19.03 8.47
C TRP A 262 -12.80 -17.79 7.94
N VAL A 263 -12.55 -16.67 8.59
CA VAL A 263 -12.88 -15.36 8.06
C VAL A 263 -11.58 -14.65 7.80
N LYS A 264 -11.32 -14.34 6.53
CA LYS A 264 -10.14 -13.60 6.08
C LYS A 264 -10.55 -12.14 5.89
N LEU A 265 -10.10 -11.30 6.81
CA LEU A 265 -10.32 -9.86 6.82
C LEU A 265 -9.12 -9.13 6.21
N ASP A 266 -9.39 -7.97 5.64
CA ASP A 266 -8.39 -7.04 5.14
C ASP A 266 -8.23 -5.89 6.13
N ALA A 267 -7.04 -5.79 6.72
CA ALA A 267 -6.64 -4.70 7.58
C ALA A 267 -5.67 -3.77 6.84
N TYR A 268 -5.85 -2.46 6.92
CA TYR A 268 -4.88 -1.52 6.35
C TYR A 268 -3.60 -1.49 7.19
N GLU A 269 -2.49 -1.17 6.54
CA GLU A 269 -1.19 -1.00 7.21
C GLU A 269 -1.26 -0.04 8.41
N SER A 270 -2.02 1.05 8.29
CA SER A 270 -2.25 2.03 9.36
C SER A 270 -2.97 1.46 10.57
N ASP A 271 -3.71 0.36 10.41
CA ASP A 271 -4.52 -0.26 11.46
C ASP A 271 -3.78 -1.37 12.20
N LEU A 272 -2.66 -1.86 11.65
CA LEU A 272 -1.85 -2.92 12.24
C LEU A 272 -1.39 -2.65 13.67
N PRO A 273 -0.98 -1.42 14.07
CA PRO A 273 -0.63 -1.12 15.46
C PRO A 273 -1.76 -1.41 16.44
N TRP A 274 -3.01 -1.45 15.97
CA TRP A 274 -4.19 -1.66 16.79
C TRP A 274 -4.64 -3.12 16.85
N LEU A 275 -4.14 -3.97 15.95
CA LEU A 275 -4.56 -5.34 15.75
C LEU A 275 -3.57 -6.32 16.38
N HIS A 276 -4.08 -7.14 17.28
CA HIS A 276 -3.28 -8.13 18.01
C HIS A 276 -3.98 -9.48 18.04
N TYR A 277 -3.17 -10.50 18.27
CA TYR A 277 -3.65 -11.86 18.46
C TYR A 277 -4.66 -11.97 19.61
N GLY A 278 -5.69 -12.80 19.43
CA GLY A 278 -6.70 -13.09 20.45
C GLY A 278 -7.68 -11.97 20.74
N GLN A 279 -7.58 -10.81 20.07
CA GLN A 279 -8.60 -9.76 20.17
C GLN A 279 -9.95 -10.27 19.70
N ALA A 280 -11.00 -9.87 20.41
CA ALA A 280 -12.37 -10.18 20.04
C ALA A 280 -12.79 -9.36 18.82
N VAL A 281 -13.37 -10.05 17.83
CA VAL A 281 -13.88 -9.45 16.60
C VAL A 281 -15.37 -9.72 16.49
N GLU A 282 -16.14 -8.68 16.20
CA GLU A 282 -17.57 -8.79 15.90
C GLU A 282 -17.78 -8.76 14.39
N PHE A 283 -18.52 -9.73 13.86
CA PHE A 283 -18.82 -9.87 12.44
C PHE A 283 -20.29 -9.67 12.16
N ARG A 284 -20.55 -9.03 11.02
CA ARG A 284 -21.86 -8.91 10.42
C ARG A 284 -21.78 -9.34 8.96
N THR A 285 -22.81 -10.02 8.48
CA THR A 285 -22.94 -10.41 7.08
C THR A 285 -24.29 -9.96 6.56
N GLU A 286 -24.35 -9.60 5.30
CA GLU A 286 -25.59 -9.15 4.64
C GLU A 286 -26.58 -10.30 4.47
N ALA A 287 -26.10 -11.55 4.43
CA ALA A 287 -26.96 -12.74 4.33
C ALA A 287 -27.83 -12.96 5.58
N TYR A 288 -27.40 -12.45 6.74
CA TYR A 288 -28.12 -12.57 8.02
C TYR A 288 -28.19 -11.21 8.73
N PRO A 289 -29.05 -10.29 8.26
CA PRO A 289 -29.16 -8.95 8.83
C PRO A 289 -29.53 -8.99 10.32
N GLY A 290 -28.84 -8.17 11.13
CA GLY A 290 -29.08 -8.03 12.57
C GLY A 290 -28.40 -9.11 13.44
N GLN A 291 -27.90 -10.19 12.86
CA GLN A 291 -27.13 -11.19 13.61
C GLN A 291 -25.66 -10.76 13.73
N VAL A 292 -25.12 -10.80 14.94
CA VAL A 292 -23.70 -10.56 15.23
C VAL A 292 -23.03 -11.89 15.54
N PHE A 293 -22.01 -12.23 14.76
CA PHE A 293 -21.14 -13.37 15.05
C PHE A 293 -19.91 -12.86 15.80
N LYS A 294 -19.36 -13.67 16.69
CA LYS A 294 -18.16 -13.33 17.46
C LYS A 294 -17.07 -14.35 17.17
N GLY A 295 -15.84 -13.87 17.04
CA GLY A 295 -14.66 -14.69 16.85
C GLY A 295 -13.43 -13.99 17.43
N GLN A 296 -12.28 -14.65 17.36
CA GLN A 296 -11.02 -14.13 17.85
C GLN A 296 -9.98 -14.11 16.74
N ILE A 297 -9.16 -13.07 16.70
CA ILE A 297 -8.04 -12.98 15.75
C ILE A 297 -7.11 -14.16 15.99
N ALA A 298 -7.04 -15.06 15.01
CA ALA A 298 -6.29 -16.30 15.08
C ALA A 298 -4.89 -16.16 14.47
N PHE A 299 -4.73 -15.28 13.48
CA PHE A 299 -3.47 -15.05 12.78
C PHE A 299 -3.50 -13.73 12.02
N ILE A 300 -2.38 -13.03 12.00
CA ILE A 300 -2.17 -11.83 11.19
C ILE A 300 -1.03 -12.17 10.23
N ASP A 301 -1.28 -12.06 8.93
CA ASP A 301 -0.31 -12.42 7.89
C ASP A 301 0.95 -11.55 8.01
N PRO A 302 2.17 -12.12 8.03
CA PRO A 302 3.39 -11.34 8.08
C PRO A 302 3.68 -10.58 6.77
N ILE A 303 2.97 -10.89 5.68
CA ILE A 303 3.19 -10.31 4.36
C ILE A 303 2.08 -9.30 4.03
N LEU A 304 2.49 -8.06 3.70
CA LEU A 304 1.60 -7.03 3.17
C LEU A 304 1.34 -7.27 1.68
N ASN A 305 0.08 -7.16 1.26
CA ASN A 305 -0.25 -7.11 -0.16
C ASN A 305 0.12 -5.73 -0.73
N SER A 306 1.12 -5.68 -1.62
CA SER A 306 1.65 -4.42 -2.16
C SER A 306 0.63 -3.62 -2.99
N SER A 307 -0.29 -4.29 -3.69
CA SER A 307 -1.30 -3.65 -4.54
C SER A 307 -2.39 -2.95 -3.72
N THR A 308 -2.80 -3.55 -2.60
CA THR A 308 -3.90 -3.03 -1.76
C THR A 308 -3.40 -2.35 -0.49
N ARG A 309 -2.12 -2.49 -0.14
CA ARG A 309 -1.54 -2.11 1.16
C ARG A 309 -2.35 -2.62 2.35
N THR A 310 -2.83 -3.86 2.23
CA THR A 310 -3.57 -4.55 3.30
C THR A 310 -2.86 -5.82 3.74
N VAL A 311 -3.08 -6.18 5.00
CA VAL A 311 -2.65 -7.44 5.60
C VAL A 311 -3.88 -8.31 5.84
N LYS A 312 -3.74 -9.61 5.57
CA LYS A 312 -4.80 -10.57 5.84
C LYS A 312 -4.84 -10.91 7.33
N VAL A 313 -5.97 -10.65 7.96
CA VAL A 313 -6.26 -11.02 9.35
C VAL A 313 -7.24 -12.19 9.33
N ARG A 314 -6.79 -13.34 9.83
CA ARG A 314 -7.59 -14.56 9.89
C ARG A 314 -8.25 -14.70 11.25
N VAL A 315 -9.54 -15.03 11.23
CA VAL A 315 -10.34 -15.29 12.42
C VAL A 315 -11.00 -16.66 12.27
N ASN A 316 -10.90 -17.50 13.30
CA ASN A 316 -11.49 -18.83 13.30
C ASN A 316 -12.90 -18.77 13.88
N LEU A 317 -13.89 -19.29 13.14
CA LEU A 317 -15.29 -19.32 13.60
C LEU A 317 -15.86 -20.75 13.57
N PRO A 318 -16.52 -21.19 14.65
CA PRO A 318 -17.34 -22.39 14.59
C PRO A 318 -18.59 -22.13 13.73
N ASN A 319 -18.96 -23.11 12.90
CA ASN A 319 -20.09 -23.03 11.98
C ASN A 319 -20.95 -24.32 12.04
N PRO A 320 -21.47 -24.70 13.22
CA PRO A 320 -22.23 -25.95 13.38
C PRO A 320 -23.53 -25.98 12.57
N ASP A 321 -24.18 -24.82 12.41
CA ASP A 321 -25.43 -24.68 11.66
C ASP A 321 -25.20 -24.57 10.13
N GLY A 322 -23.95 -24.49 9.66
CA GLY A 322 -23.65 -24.30 8.23
C GLY A 322 -24.14 -22.95 7.65
N LYS A 323 -24.41 -21.96 8.50
CA LYS A 323 -24.94 -20.64 8.08
C LYS A 323 -23.88 -19.83 7.32
N LEU A 324 -22.65 -19.84 7.81
CA LEU A 324 -21.55 -19.13 7.17
C LEU A 324 -21.04 -19.98 6.01
N LYS A 325 -21.35 -19.53 4.78
CA LYS A 325 -20.87 -20.20 3.57
C LYS A 325 -19.58 -19.52 3.08
N PRO A 326 -18.63 -20.28 2.55
CA PRO A 326 -17.44 -19.74 1.88
C PRO A 326 -17.78 -18.69 0.82
N ASP A 327 -16.89 -17.73 0.65
CA ASP A 327 -16.99 -16.54 -0.19
C ASP A 327 -18.12 -15.54 0.18
N MET A 328 -18.85 -15.76 1.28
CA MET A 328 -19.73 -14.72 1.84
C MET A 328 -18.93 -13.51 2.29
N PHE A 329 -19.40 -12.32 1.94
CA PHE A 329 -18.86 -11.06 2.46
C PHE A 329 -19.19 -10.87 3.93
N VAL A 330 -18.20 -10.36 4.66
CA VAL A 330 -18.33 -9.99 6.06
C VAL A 330 -17.79 -8.58 6.29
N ARG A 331 -18.42 -7.89 7.22
CA ARG A 331 -17.89 -6.68 7.84
C ARG A 331 -17.53 -7.03 9.27
N ALA A 332 -16.31 -6.71 9.65
CA ALA A 332 -15.79 -6.96 10.97
C ALA A 332 -15.49 -5.64 11.67
N THR A 333 -15.69 -5.65 12.98
CA THR A 333 -15.37 -4.52 13.83
C THR A 333 -14.55 -5.02 15.01
N VAL A 334 -13.39 -4.40 15.21
CA VAL A 334 -12.51 -4.65 16.34
C VAL A 334 -12.44 -3.39 17.18
N LYS A 335 -12.74 -3.51 18.46
CA LYS A 335 -12.59 -2.42 19.43
C LYS A 335 -11.27 -2.62 20.15
N SER A 336 -10.39 -1.64 20.03
CA SER A 336 -9.04 -1.70 20.57
C SER A 336 -8.82 -0.54 21.53
N ARG A 337 -8.22 -0.79 22.70
CA ARG A 337 -7.94 0.23 23.73
C ARG A 337 -6.44 0.44 23.86
N VAL A 338 -6.00 1.69 23.91
CA VAL A 338 -4.58 2.03 23.86
C VAL A 338 -4.02 2.42 25.23
N ALA A 339 -2.86 1.87 25.59
CA ALA A 339 -2.04 2.32 26.72
C ALA A 339 -0.84 3.18 26.24
N LYS A 340 -0.14 3.85 27.17
CA LYS A 340 0.99 4.79 26.93
C LYS A 340 2.02 4.35 25.87
N GLY A 341 2.24 3.04 25.69
CA GLY A 341 3.20 2.48 24.72
C GLY A 341 2.62 2.09 23.34
N GLY A 342 1.36 2.41 23.03
CA GLY A 342 0.74 2.09 21.74
C GLY A 342 0.39 0.61 21.52
N ARG A 343 0.75 -0.28 22.46
CA ARG A 343 0.45 -1.72 22.41
C ARG A 343 -0.82 -2.01 23.19
N VAL A 344 -1.73 -2.75 22.57
CA VAL A 344 -3.02 -3.13 23.18
C VAL A 344 -2.87 -4.48 23.85
N MET A 345 -2.82 -4.45 25.18
CA MET A 345 -2.87 -5.65 26.01
C MET A 345 -4.27 -6.26 25.90
N ASN A 346 -4.40 -7.56 25.60
CA ASN A 346 -5.61 -8.29 25.94
C ASN A 346 -5.46 -8.81 27.39
N PRO A 347 -6.20 -8.28 28.37
CA PRO A 347 -6.09 -8.71 29.77
C PRO A 347 -6.31 -10.22 29.94
N ASP A 348 -7.12 -10.83 29.07
CA ASP A 348 -7.47 -12.25 29.14
C ASP A 348 -6.28 -13.17 28.83
N LEU A 349 -5.25 -12.66 28.13
CA LEU A 349 -4.06 -13.41 27.74
C LEU A 349 -2.88 -13.26 28.72
N MET A 350 -3.01 -12.42 29.75
CA MET A 350 -1.95 -12.25 30.75
C MET A 350 -1.68 -13.54 31.52
N GLY A 351 -0.42 -13.94 31.59
CA GLY A 351 0.01 -15.17 32.25
C GLY A 351 -0.50 -16.46 31.58
N LYS A 352 -1.02 -16.37 30.35
CA LYS A 352 -1.46 -17.53 29.57
C LYS A 352 -0.34 -18.08 28.70
N TRP A 353 -0.49 -19.35 28.37
CA TRP A 353 0.42 -20.12 27.53
C TRP A 353 -0.27 -20.47 26.22
N ILE A 354 0.36 -20.14 25.10
CA ILE A 354 -0.20 -20.20 23.75
C ILE A 354 0.69 -21.07 22.86
N SER A 355 0.10 -21.87 21.97
CA SER A 355 0.89 -22.62 20.99
C SER A 355 1.31 -21.71 19.82
N PRO A 356 2.60 -21.71 19.40
CA PRO A 356 3.04 -20.95 18.22
C PRO A 356 2.35 -21.36 16.91
N MET A 357 1.91 -22.62 16.82
CA MET A 357 1.30 -23.18 15.61
C MET A 357 -0.22 -23.30 15.67
N HIS A 358 -0.78 -23.33 16.89
CA HIS A 358 -2.23 -23.37 17.12
C HIS A 358 -2.61 -22.28 18.11
N PRO A 359 -2.59 -21.01 17.67
CA PRO A 359 -2.77 -19.90 18.59
C PRO A 359 -4.08 -20.01 19.38
N GLU A 360 -5.12 -20.66 18.82
CA GLU A 360 -6.40 -20.94 19.49
C GLU A 360 -6.28 -21.76 20.79
N ILE A 361 -5.17 -22.46 21.00
CA ILE A 361 -4.89 -23.21 22.22
C ILE A 361 -4.24 -22.30 23.24
N VAL A 362 -5.07 -21.78 24.17
CA VAL A 362 -4.65 -20.95 25.29
C VAL A 362 -4.86 -21.73 26.59
N LYS A 363 -3.78 -21.96 27.34
CA LYS A 363 -3.79 -22.64 28.65
C LYS A 363 -3.34 -21.71 29.76
N ASN A 364 -3.69 -22.04 31.00
CA ASN A 364 -3.31 -21.26 32.18
C ASN A 364 -1.92 -21.64 32.73
N GLU A 365 -1.37 -22.75 32.25
CA GLU A 365 -0.13 -23.35 32.77
C GLU A 365 0.78 -23.77 31.61
N PRO A 366 2.10 -23.82 31.85
CA PRO A 366 3.04 -24.37 30.88
C PRO A 366 2.68 -25.83 30.59
N GLY A 367 2.79 -26.24 29.34
CA GLY A 367 2.47 -27.60 28.91
C GLY A 367 2.61 -27.75 27.41
N SER A 368 2.07 -28.82 26.86
CA SER A 368 2.06 -29.07 25.42
C SER A 368 0.72 -28.71 24.76
N CYS A 369 0.80 -28.38 23.47
CA CYS A 369 -0.36 -28.17 22.62
C CYS A 369 -1.11 -29.49 22.36
N ASP A 370 -2.43 -29.46 22.47
CA ASP A 370 -3.28 -30.66 22.27
C ASP A 370 -3.37 -31.11 20.80
N ILE A 371 -2.93 -30.26 19.85
CA ILE A 371 -3.01 -30.52 18.41
C ILE A 371 -1.65 -30.98 17.86
N CYS A 372 -0.57 -30.23 18.10
CA CYS A 372 0.76 -30.54 17.56
C CYS A 372 1.73 -31.16 18.56
N GLY A 373 1.41 -31.19 19.85
CA GLY A 373 2.28 -31.72 20.89
C GLY A 373 3.49 -30.85 21.27
N MET A 374 3.70 -29.70 20.62
CA MET A 374 4.81 -28.79 20.96
C MET A 374 4.57 -28.02 22.24
N ASP A 375 5.66 -27.60 22.88
CA ASP A 375 5.62 -26.77 24.08
C ASP A 375 4.91 -25.45 23.82
N LEU A 376 3.99 -25.11 24.72
CA LEU A 376 3.35 -23.81 24.75
C LEU A 376 4.39 -22.76 25.15
N VAL A 377 4.25 -21.55 24.61
CA VAL A 377 5.06 -20.39 24.96
C VAL A 377 4.20 -19.36 25.65
N SER A 378 4.79 -18.59 26.56
CA SER A 378 4.07 -17.51 27.26
C SER A 378 3.56 -16.46 26.26
N ALA A 379 2.35 -15.95 26.48
CA ALA A 379 1.76 -14.90 25.65
C ALA A 379 2.66 -13.64 25.58
N GLU A 380 3.40 -13.37 26.66
CA GLU A 380 4.40 -12.31 26.78
C GLU A 380 5.56 -12.52 25.81
N SER A 381 6.11 -13.73 25.74
CA SER A 381 7.25 -14.05 24.87
C SER A 381 6.94 -13.98 23.37
N MET A 382 5.66 -14.11 22.99
CA MET A 382 5.20 -13.94 21.61
C MET A 382 4.93 -12.47 21.26
N GLY A 383 5.16 -11.53 22.18
CA GLY A 383 4.90 -10.11 21.97
C GLY A 383 3.42 -9.73 22.00
N TYR A 384 2.53 -10.64 22.43
CA TYR A 384 1.10 -10.35 22.61
C TYR A 384 0.82 -9.58 23.90
N VAL A 385 1.75 -9.64 24.84
CA VAL A 385 1.74 -8.89 26.10
C VAL A 385 3.13 -8.28 26.28
N SER A 386 3.25 -6.98 26.57
CA SER A 386 4.55 -6.40 26.91
C SER A 386 4.92 -6.78 28.34
N ALA A 387 6.15 -7.27 28.54
CA ALA A 387 6.64 -7.79 29.82
C ALA A 387 6.81 -6.73 30.94
N ASP A 388 6.67 -5.45 30.59
CA ASP A 388 6.72 -4.35 31.55
C ASP A 388 5.36 -4.23 32.26
N HIS A 389 5.26 -4.88 33.40
CA HIS A 389 4.15 -4.72 34.32
C HIS A 389 4.08 -3.29 34.89
N LEU A 390 2.85 -2.81 35.08
CA LEU A 390 2.42 -1.81 36.07
C LEU A 390 2.77 -0.35 35.76
N GLU A 391 2.04 0.21 34.82
CA GLU A 391 1.21 1.37 35.13
C GLU A 391 0.21 1.54 33.98
N GLU A 392 -1.08 1.35 34.28
CA GLU A 392 -2.19 1.79 33.43
C GLU A 392 -2.20 3.33 33.37
N GLU A 393 -1.08 3.94 33.00
CA GLU A 393 -1.03 5.35 32.75
C GLU A 393 -1.71 5.59 31.42
N ALA A 394 -2.84 6.30 31.50
CA ALA A 394 -3.53 6.76 30.33
C ALA A 394 -2.55 7.56 29.44
N PRO A 395 -2.52 7.28 28.12
CA PRO A 395 -1.65 7.99 27.19
C PRO A 395 -2.01 9.47 27.19
N LEU A 396 -0.99 10.32 26.98
CA LEU A 396 -1.22 11.73 26.71
C LEU A 396 -1.86 11.85 25.33
N VAL A 397 -3.02 12.50 25.23
CA VAL A 397 -3.77 12.60 23.98
C VAL A 397 -4.09 14.04 23.63
N ILE A 398 -4.15 14.29 22.32
CA ILE A 398 -4.58 15.56 21.75
C ILE A 398 -5.63 15.34 20.66
N PRO A 399 -6.57 16.26 20.43
CA PRO A 399 -7.53 16.15 19.34
C PRO A 399 -6.83 16.02 17.99
N ALA A 400 -7.37 15.17 17.10
CA ALA A 400 -6.80 14.92 15.77
C ALA A 400 -6.72 16.15 14.87
N SER A 401 -7.49 17.21 15.18
CA SER A 401 -7.49 18.48 14.46
C SER A 401 -6.41 19.47 14.91
N ALA A 402 -5.75 19.22 16.05
CA ALA A 402 -4.77 20.13 16.63
C ALA A 402 -3.41 20.12 15.91
N PRO A 403 -2.77 18.96 15.64
CA PRO A 403 -1.46 18.95 15.01
C PRO A 403 -1.53 19.29 13.51
N LEU A 404 -0.58 20.09 13.06
CA LEU A 404 -0.26 20.28 11.64
C LEU A 404 0.87 19.31 11.28
N ILE A 405 0.60 18.39 10.36
CA ILE A 405 1.55 17.32 9.99
C ILE A 405 2.09 17.61 8.59
N THR A 406 3.41 17.64 8.43
CA THR A 406 4.08 17.68 7.12
C THR A 406 5.28 16.77 7.04
N GLY A 407 5.24 15.88 6.04
CA GLY A 407 6.24 14.83 5.86
C GLY A 407 6.46 14.07 7.16
N LYS A 408 7.58 14.37 7.84
CA LYS A 408 8.04 13.70 9.06
C LYS A 408 7.85 14.50 10.35
N ARG A 409 7.29 15.71 10.30
CA ARG A 409 7.16 16.61 11.46
C ARG A 409 5.70 16.86 11.79
N ALA A 410 5.39 16.95 13.08
CA ALA A 410 4.11 17.44 13.56
C ALA A 410 4.34 18.67 14.44
N VAL A 411 3.57 19.73 14.20
CA VAL A 411 3.63 20.98 14.96
C VAL A 411 2.28 21.27 15.58
N VAL A 412 2.27 21.60 16.87
CA VAL A 412 1.08 22.01 17.62
C VAL A 412 1.30 23.43 18.14
N TYR A 413 0.25 24.24 18.20
CA TYR A 413 0.31 25.60 18.75
C TYR A 413 -0.24 25.62 20.18
N LEU A 414 0.59 25.98 21.16
CA LEU A 414 0.21 26.15 22.56
C LEU A 414 -0.40 27.53 22.79
N SER A 415 -1.36 27.63 23.71
CA SER A 415 -2.02 28.86 24.13
C SER A 415 -1.90 29.08 25.63
N ASN A 416 -0.66 29.24 26.12
CA ASN A 416 -0.38 29.43 27.55
C ASN A 416 -0.87 30.77 28.10
N LYS A 417 -1.08 31.77 27.23
CA LYS A 417 -1.67 33.08 27.57
C LYS A 417 -2.72 33.45 26.51
N PRO A 418 -3.84 34.08 26.90
CA PRO A 418 -4.86 34.49 25.93
C PRO A 418 -4.27 35.34 24.81
N GLY A 419 -4.51 34.93 23.56
CA GLY A 419 -4.00 35.62 22.38
C GLY A 419 -2.54 35.35 22.05
N HIS A 420 -1.78 34.61 22.85
CA HIS A 420 -0.41 34.24 22.54
C HIS A 420 -0.36 32.76 22.16
N PHE A 421 0.25 32.48 21.01
CA PHE A 421 0.38 31.15 20.44
C PHE A 421 1.85 30.84 20.21
N GLU A 422 2.30 29.67 20.66
CA GLU A 422 3.69 29.22 20.50
C GLU A 422 3.67 27.88 19.76
N GLY A 423 4.32 27.81 18.60
CA GLY A 423 4.49 26.55 17.89
C GLY A 423 5.38 25.59 18.68
N ARG A 424 5.14 24.29 18.62
CA ARG A 424 6.04 23.29 19.20
C ARG A 424 6.01 22.03 18.36
N VAL A 425 7.19 21.46 18.09
CA VAL A 425 7.29 20.15 17.44
C VAL A 425 6.96 19.09 18.46
N VAL A 426 6.10 18.16 18.05
CA VAL A 426 5.66 17.04 18.89
C VAL A 426 5.93 15.73 18.16
N GLU A 427 6.22 14.69 18.93
CA GLU A 427 6.30 13.32 18.41
C GLU A 427 4.93 12.66 18.63
N LEU A 428 4.23 12.39 17.53
CA LEU A 428 2.92 11.76 17.56
C LEU A 428 3.03 10.24 17.40
N GLY A 429 2.26 9.53 18.20
CA GLY A 429 1.96 8.12 18.04
C GLY A 429 0.79 7.87 17.09
N PRO A 430 0.31 6.62 17.02
CA PRO A 430 -0.77 6.24 16.11
C PRO A 430 -2.08 6.96 16.47
N ARG A 431 -2.90 7.22 15.44
CA ARG A 431 -4.20 7.90 15.58
C ARG A 431 -5.26 6.95 16.14
N ALA A 432 -5.87 7.32 17.26
CA ALA A 432 -6.93 6.59 17.91
C ALA A 432 -8.26 7.35 17.78
N GLY A 433 -9.00 7.08 16.69
CA GLY A 433 -10.26 7.77 16.39
C GLY A 433 -10.08 9.27 16.19
N ASP A 434 -10.64 10.06 17.12
CA ASP A 434 -10.61 11.52 17.09
C ASP A 434 -9.39 12.13 17.82
N TYR A 435 -8.44 11.30 18.26
CA TYR A 435 -7.28 11.72 19.03
C TYR A 435 -5.96 11.17 18.44
N TYR A 436 -4.88 11.91 18.63
CA TYR A 436 -3.50 11.40 18.52
C TYR A 436 -2.93 11.14 19.90
N ILE A 437 -2.14 10.07 20.01
CA ILE A 437 -1.28 9.84 21.17
C ILE A 437 -0.03 10.69 20.99
N VAL A 438 0.45 11.30 22.07
CA VAL A 438 1.67 12.09 22.06
C VAL A 438 2.74 11.30 22.80
N PHE A 439 3.85 11.01 22.12
CA PHE A 439 5.02 10.36 22.71
C PHE A 439 5.95 11.38 23.37
N ASP A 440 6.16 12.53 22.73
CA ASP A 440 7.02 13.60 23.27
C ASP A 440 6.59 15.00 22.79
N GLY A 441 7.00 16.02 23.56
CA GLY A 441 6.85 17.44 23.22
C GLY A 441 5.67 18.17 23.87
N LEU A 442 4.78 17.49 24.61
CA LEU A 442 3.69 18.14 25.35
C LEU A 442 3.59 17.62 26.78
N GLU A 443 3.05 18.46 27.66
CA GLU A 443 2.77 18.13 29.05
C GLU A 443 1.26 18.14 29.32
N GLU A 444 0.84 17.37 30.32
CA GLU A 444 -0.56 17.34 30.76
C GLU A 444 -0.98 18.71 31.33
N GLY A 445 -2.15 19.18 30.92
CA GLY A 445 -2.70 20.48 31.32
C GLY A 445 -2.33 21.65 30.41
N GLU A 446 -1.44 21.46 29.43
CA GLU A 446 -1.16 22.48 28.42
C GLU A 446 -2.41 22.77 27.57
N GLN A 447 -2.62 24.03 27.18
CA GLN A 447 -3.68 24.39 26.25
C GLN A 447 -3.12 24.43 24.83
N ILE A 448 -3.76 23.72 23.92
CA ILE A 448 -3.36 23.64 22.51
C ILE A 448 -4.50 24.09 21.61
N VAL A 449 -4.17 24.60 20.43
CA VAL A 449 -5.17 25.01 19.43
C VAL A 449 -5.72 23.77 18.74
N SER A 450 -7.01 23.51 18.93
CA SER A 450 -7.72 22.39 18.28
C SER A 450 -8.39 22.80 16.96
N ARG A 451 -8.72 24.07 16.78
CA ARG A 451 -9.29 24.62 15.54
C ARG A 451 -8.62 25.95 15.20
N GLY A 452 -8.29 26.13 13.93
CA GLY A 452 -7.64 27.36 13.44
C GLY A 452 -6.11 27.34 13.46
N SER A 453 -5.49 26.19 13.74
CA SER A 453 -4.03 25.99 13.72
C SER A 453 -3.39 26.41 12.39
N PHE A 454 -3.99 26.07 11.25
CA PHE A 454 -3.52 26.48 9.92
C PHE A 454 -3.54 28.01 9.71
N LYS A 455 -4.55 28.72 10.25
CA LYS A 455 -4.64 30.18 10.14
C LYS A 455 -3.54 30.87 10.95
N ILE A 456 -3.21 30.31 12.12
CA ILE A 456 -2.10 30.76 12.96
C ILE A 456 -0.77 30.54 12.22
N ASP A 457 -0.57 29.35 11.67
CA ASP A 457 0.65 29.01 10.92
C ASP A 457 0.84 29.91 9.69
N SER A 458 -0.24 30.14 8.92
CA SER A 458 -0.23 31.07 7.79
C SER A 458 0.15 32.50 8.22
N ALA A 459 -0.35 32.96 9.38
CA ALA A 459 -0.02 34.29 9.89
C ALA A 459 1.44 34.40 10.36
N VAL A 460 1.98 33.33 10.96
CA VAL A 460 3.40 33.22 11.32
C VAL A 460 4.29 33.24 10.06
N GLN A 461 3.90 32.50 9.03
CA GLN A 461 4.60 32.45 7.75
C GLN A 461 4.61 33.81 7.04
N ILE A 462 3.48 34.54 7.04
CA ILE A 462 3.40 35.90 6.49
C ILE A 462 4.34 36.87 7.23
N GLN A 463 4.59 36.64 8.52
CA GLN A 463 5.55 37.42 9.32
C GLN A 463 7.01 36.99 9.12
N ALA A 464 7.29 36.07 8.19
CA ALA A 464 8.61 35.49 7.91
C ALA A 464 9.28 34.85 9.15
N LYS A 465 8.47 34.44 10.14
CA LYS A 465 8.92 33.66 11.28
C LYS A 465 9.05 32.19 10.90
N PRO A 466 9.84 31.39 11.65
CA PRO A 466 9.83 29.94 11.51
C PRO A 466 8.39 29.44 11.44
N SER A 467 8.03 28.64 10.45
CA SER A 467 6.68 28.11 10.30
C SER A 467 6.77 26.67 9.88
N MET A 468 5.63 25.99 9.81
CA MET A 468 5.60 24.60 9.39
C MET A 468 6.24 24.40 8.00
N MET A 469 6.07 25.34 7.06
CA MET A 469 6.66 25.28 5.70
C MET A 469 8.08 25.86 5.59
N HIS A 470 8.51 26.69 6.54
CA HIS A 470 9.84 27.34 6.56
C HIS A 470 10.48 27.25 7.95
N PRO A 471 11.25 26.18 8.23
CA PRO A 471 11.78 25.90 9.56
C PRO A 471 12.74 26.96 10.13
N ASP A 472 13.52 27.62 9.27
CA ASP A 472 14.61 28.52 9.69
C ASP A 472 14.15 30.00 9.79
N GLY A 473 12.86 30.27 9.58
CA GLY A 473 12.38 31.63 9.36
C GLY A 473 13.07 32.27 8.15
N GLY A 474 12.85 33.55 7.90
CA GLY A 474 13.43 34.23 6.75
C GLY A 474 14.97 34.35 6.73
N GLU A 475 15.79 33.47 7.32
CA GLU A 475 17.25 33.45 7.23
C GLU A 475 17.80 32.47 6.18
N GLY A 476 17.65 32.78 4.89
CA GLY A 476 18.53 32.27 3.85
C GLY A 476 20.02 32.48 4.17
N SER A 477 20.73 31.37 4.36
CA SER A 477 22.19 31.23 4.31
C SER A 477 22.69 31.56 2.90
N MET A 478 23.54 32.59 2.79
CA MET A 478 24.55 32.68 1.74
C MET A 478 25.92 32.52 2.41
N SER A 479 26.44 31.28 2.44
CA SER A 479 27.86 31.04 2.69
C SER A 479 28.58 30.86 1.36
N HIS A 480 29.46 31.80 1.03
CA HIS A 480 30.57 31.57 0.12
C HIS A 480 31.38 30.36 0.59
N HIS A 481 31.54 29.33 -0.25
CA HIS A 481 32.73 28.48 -0.19
C HIS A 481 33.15 28.00 -1.58
N ASP A 482 34.42 28.32 -1.85
CA ASP A 482 35.27 27.82 -2.92
C ASP A 482 35.51 26.31 -2.81
N HIS A 483 35.88 25.72 -3.93
CA HIS A 483 36.08 24.30 -4.24
C HIS A 483 36.55 23.35 -3.12
N SER A 484 35.93 22.16 -3.01
CA SER A 484 36.50 20.85 -3.42
C SER A 484 35.74 19.63 -2.86
N SER A 485 35.57 18.64 -3.74
CA SER A 485 35.24 17.22 -3.56
C SER A 485 35.00 16.65 -2.14
N HIS A 486 33.80 16.09 -1.91
CA HIS A 486 33.57 14.63 -1.86
C HIS A 486 32.16 14.28 -1.35
N ALA A 487 31.65 13.15 -1.88
CA ALA A 487 30.71 12.21 -1.26
C ALA A 487 29.20 12.57 -1.17
N GLN A 488 28.45 11.94 -2.08
CA GLN A 488 27.19 11.20 -1.90
C GLN A 488 26.14 11.72 -0.90
N GLY A 489 24.95 12.05 -1.43
CA GLY A 489 23.73 11.37 -0.99
C GLY A 489 22.46 12.22 -0.90
N LYS A 490 21.33 11.51 -1.12
CA LYS A 490 19.93 11.81 -0.77
C LYS A 490 19.10 12.57 -1.83
N SER A 491 18.16 11.90 -2.49
CA SER A 491 16.78 11.57 -2.03
C SER A 491 15.96 12.86 -1.85
N ASN A 492 15.13 13.24 -2.82
CA ASN A 492 13.73 12.80 -3.00
C ASN A 492 12.95 12.76 -1.68
N ASP A 493 12.10 13.76 -1.50
CA ASP A 493 10.62 13.68 -1.59
C ASP A 493 10.10 15.09 -1.21
N ASP A 494 9.08 15.71 -1.79
CA ASP A 494 7.76 15.28 -2.24
C ASP A 494 7.15 16.42 -3.09
N GLN A 495 6.22 16.12 -4.00
CA GLN A 495 4.87 16.75 -4.10
C GLN A 495 4.00 15.84 -4.98
N ILE A 496 3.09 15.07 -4.38
CA ILE A 496 1.67 15.39 -4.14
C ILE A 496 0.91 15.74 -5.43
N ALA A 497 0.13 14.73 -5.83
CA ALA A 497 -0.95 14.79 -6.78
C ALA A 497 -2.00 15.85 -6.39
N SER A 498 -2.19 16.82 -7.26
CA SER A 498 -3.51 17.38 -7.57
C SER A 498 -4.06 16.61 -8.79
N ASN A 499 -5.37 16.34 -8.80
CA ASN A 499 -6.05 15.70 -9.94
C ASN A 499 -5.62 16.36 -11.27
N PRO A 500 -5.46 15.58 -12.36
CA PRO A 500 -4.89 16.11 -13.57
C PRO A 500 -5.86 17.14 -14.18
N PRO A 501 -5.36 18.27 -14.71
CA PRO A 501 -6.13 18.97 -15.71
C PRO A 501 -6.24 18.03 -16.91
N VAL A 502 -7.44 17.85 -17.44
CA VAL A 502 -7.61 17.37 -18.81
C VAL A 502 -6.97 18.43 -19.70
N VAL A 503 -5.72 18.20 -20.08
CA VAL A 503 -5.02 19.02 -21.08
C VAL A 503 -5.36 18.43 -22.43
N THR A 504 -6.22 19.14 -23.15
CA THR A 504 -6.49 18.92 -24.57
C THR A 504 -5.19 18.92 -25.37
N MET A 505 -5.00 17.86 -26.17
CA MET A 505 -3.87 17.59 -27.05
C MET A 505 -3.44 18.81 -27.88
N PHE A 506 -2.17 19.18 -27.78
CA PHE A 506 -1.49 19.93 -28.83
C PHE A 506 -1.06 18.95 -29.92
N GLY A 507 -1.47 19.21 -31.16
CA GLY A 507 -1.09 18.43 -32.33
C GLY A 507 0.41 18.54 -32.55
N VAL A 508 1.11 17.42 -32.41
CA VAL A 508 2.51 17.24 -32.74
C VAL A 508 2.70 17.38 -34.26
N PRO A 509 3.63 18.22 -34.76
CA PRO A 509 3.90 18.32 -36.19
C PRO A 509 4.32 16.97 -36.81
N ASP A 510 3.90 16.66 -38.04
CA ASP A 510 4.19 15.38 -38.73
C ASP A 510 5.69 15.03 -38.78
N ALA A 511 6.57 16.05 -38.85
CA ALA A 511 8.02 15.89 -38.82
C ALA A 511 8.53 15.37 -37.47
N TRP A 512 7.91 15.78 -36.36
CA TRP A 512 8.28 15.35 -35.00
C TRP A 512 7.90 13.90 -34.75
N THR A 513 6.70 13.49 -35.18
CA THR A 513 6.24 12.10 -35.07
C THR A 513 7.18 11.15 -35.83
N GLN A 514 7.71 11.57 -36.99
CA GLN A 514 8.68 10.77 -37.75
C GLN A 514 10.01 10.64 -37.00
N LEU A 515 10.50 11.71 -36.40
CA LEU A 515 11.76 11.70 -35.66
C LEU A 515 11.65 10.89 -34.35
N LEU A 516 10.52 11.02 -33.65
CA LEU A 516 10.25 10.24 -32.44
C LEU A 516 10.15 8.73 -32.75
N LYS A 517 9.64 8.35 -33.93
CA LYS A 517 9.68 6.95 -34.42
C LYS A 517 11.12 6.45 -34.58
N LEU A 518 12.02 7.26 -35.12
CA LEU A 518 13.43 6.90 -35.29
C LEU A 518 14.13 6.75 -33.93
N ILE A 519 13.92 7.71 -33.02
CA ILE A 519 14.47 7.69 -31.66
C ILE A 519 14.00 6.44 -30.89
N LEU A 520 12.70 6.12 -30.96
CA LEU A 520 12.15 4.95 -30.30
C LEU A 520 12.68 3.64 -30.90
N ASN A 521 12.91 3.59 -32.23
CA ASN A 521 13.51 2.42 -32.85
C ASN A 521 14.96 2.21 -32.37
N ASP A 522 15.76 3.26 -32.34
CA ASP A 522 17.14 3.19 -31.82
C ASP A 522 17.18 2.79 -30.34
N TYR A 523 16.22 3.26 -29.54
CA TYR A 523 16.07 2.82 -28.15
C TYR A 523 15.79 1.31 -28.03
N LEU A 524 14.90 0.77 -28.86
CA LEU A 524 14.50 -0.64 -28.81
C LEU A 524 15.64 -1.55 -29.27
N GLU A 525 16.41 -1.14 -30.29
CA GLU A 525 17.60 -1.87 -30.72
C GLU A 525 18.72 -1.82 -29.68
N LEU A 526 18.88 -0.68 -28.99
CA LEU A 526 19.77 -0.53 -27.85
C LEU A 526 19.38 -1.46 -26.70
N GLN A 527 18.09 -1.48 -26.33
CA GLN A 527 17.54 -2.35 -25.29
C GLN A 527 17.77 -3.84 -25.61
N SER A 528 17.46 -4.25 -26.84
CA SER A 528 17.69 -5.61 -27.35
C SER A 528 19.18 -5.98 -27.37
N SER A 529 20.06 -5.05 -27.72
CA SER A 529 21.51 -5.29 -27.69
C SER A 529 22.04 -5.53 -26.26
N LEU A 530 21.49 -4.82 -25.28
CA LEU A 530 21.83 -5.00 -23.87
C LEU A 530 21.25 -6.28 -23.27
N SER A 531 20.08 -6.73 -23.73
CA SER A 531 19.50 -8.01 -23.33
C SER A 531 20.34 -9.21 -23.82
N HIS A 532 21.13 -9.02 -24.89
CA HIS A 532 22.05 -10.01 -25.46
C HIS A 532 23.53 -9.79 -25.09
N ASP A 533 23.81 -8.99 -24.06
CA ASP A 533 25.17 -8.72 -23.56
C ASP A 533 26.15 -8.10 -24.59
N SER A 534 25.65 -7.39 -25.62
CA SER A 534 26.50 -6.84 -26.69
C SER A 534 26.84 -5.37 -26.47
N ILE A 535 28.08 -5.08 -26.01
CA ILE A 535 28.55 -3.69 -25.79
C ILE A 535 28.67 -2.92 -27.10
N GLU A 536 29.33 -3.48 -28.11
CA GLU A 536 29.60 -2.79 -29.39
C GLU A 536 28.31 -2.34 -30.09
N LYS A 537 27.32 -3.24 -30.20
CA LYS A 537 26.01 -2.90 -30.81
C LYS A 537 25.23 -1.90 -29.97
N SER A 538 25.30 -2.02 -28.64
CA SER A 538 24.66 -1.05 -27.75
C SER A 538 25.25 0.35 -27.94
N GLN A 539 26.57 0.47 -28.08
CA GLN A 539 27.22 1.76 -28.32
C GLN A 539 26.90 2.31 -29.73
N GLU A 540 26.82 1.46 -30.74
CA GLU A 540 26.39 1.83 -32.09
C GLU A 540 24.97 2.41 -32.11
N HIS A 541 24.00 1.73 -31.50
CA HIS A 541 22.63 2.21 -31.41
C HIS A 541 22.48 3.45 -30.51
N ALA A 542 23.28 3.57 -29.45
CA ALA A 542 23.33 4.79 -28.63
C ALA A 542 23.87 5.99 -29.41
N ALA A 543 24.90 5.80 -30.25
CA ALA A 543 25.42 6.85 -31.12
C ALA A 543 24.40 7.27 -32.20
N SER A 544 23.68 6.31 -32.80
CA SER A 544 22.57 6.60 -33.72
C SER A 544 21.46 7.40 -33.03
N PHE A 545 21.02 6.95 -31.85
CA PHE A 545 20.02 7.67 -31.04
C PHE A 545 20.48 9.10 -30.82
N LYS A 546 21.72 9.30 -30.36
CA LYS A 546 22.26 10.64 -30.08
C LYS A 546 22.20 11.53 -31.31
N HIS A 547 22.58 11.01 -32.48
CA HIS A 547 22.50 11.78 -33.73
C HIS A 547 21.06 12.19 -34.07
N GLN A 548 20.08 11.29 -33.89
CA GLN A 548 18.66 11.62 -34.10
C GLN A 548 18.17 12.68 -33.10
N LEU A 549 18.65 12.60 -31.85
CA LEU A 549 18.31 13.54 -30.79
C LEU A 549 18.91 14.93 -31.02
N ASP A 550 20.15 15.03 -31.47
CA ASP A 550 20.79 16.30 -31.85
C ASP A 550 20.06 16.95 -33.05
N THR A 551 19.63 16.13 -34.02
CA THR A 551 18.84 16.61 -35.18
C THR A 551 17.47 17.15 -34.73
N MET A 552 16.91 16.61 -33.64
CA MET A 552 15.64 17.08 -33.05
C MET A 552 15.76 18.46 -32.42
N GLU A 553 16.87 18.69 -31.71
CA GLU A 553 17.17 19.95 -31.03
C GLU A 553 17.30 21.10 -32.04
N GLU A 554 17.88 20.84 -33.21
CA GLU A 554 17.98 21.84 -34.29
C GLU A 554 16.66 22.11 -35.04
N ALA A 555 15.73 21.15 -35.05
CA ALA A 555 14.51 21.20 -35.86
C ALA A 555 13.33 21.94 -35.22
N VAL A 556 13.33 22.13 -33.90
CA VAL A 556 12.16 22.66 -33.14
C VAL A 556 12.50 23.84 -32.25
N ILE A 557 13.14 24.83 -32.85
CA ILE A 557 13.36 26.15 -32.23
C ILE A 557 12.14 27.03 -32.56
N ASP A 558 11.19 27.15 -31.62
CA ASP A 558 10.13 28.17 -31.65
C ASP A 558 10.69 29.55 -31.23
N GLU A 559 10.06 30.64 -31.70
CA GLU A 559 10.48 32.04 -31.49
C GLU A 559 10.59 32.47 -30.01
N ASP A 560 10.06 31.69 -29.06
CA ASP A 560 10.02 31.99 -27.62
C ASP A 560 11.04 31.22 -26.76
N GLY A 561 11.85 30.33 -27.34
CA GLY A 561 13.09 29.83 -26.72
C GLY A 561 13.00 28.93 -25.48
N GLU A 562 11.82 28.47 -25.06
CA GLU A 562 11.67 27.43 -24.02
C GLU A 562 10.73 26.34 -24.52
N SER A 563 11.30 25.16 -24.79
CA SER A 563 10.51 24.03 -25.26
C SER A 563 10.15 23.12 -24.08
N SER A 564 8.91 22.61 -24.06
CA SER A 564 8.42 21.72 -22.99
C SER A 564 9.15 20.36 -22.91
N TRP A 565 10.11 20.09 -23.80
CA TRP A 565 10.87 18.84 -23.89
C TRP A 565 12.38 18.99 -23.64
N ASP A 566 12.92 20.20 -23.48
CA ASP A 566 14.37 20.44 -23.30
C ASP A 566 14.94 19.66 -22.12
N GLY A 567 14.18 19.53 -21.02
CA GLY A 567 14.58 18.76 -19.85
C GLY A 567 14.78 17.26 -20.13
N TYR A 568 13.92 16.67 -20.96
CA TYR A 568 14.03 15.26 -21.35
C TYR A 568 15.18 15.05 -22.32
N VAL A 569 15.31 15.92 -23.33
CA VAL A 569 16.38 15.88 -24.34
C VAL A 569 17.76 15.98 -23.68
N ASN A 570 17.96 16.96 -22.80
CA ASN A 570 19.23 17.14 -22.09
C ASN A 570 19.59 15.94 -21.22
N SER A 571 18.60 15.35 -20.55
CA SER A 571 18.81 14.16 -19.71
C SER A 571 19.20 12.93 -20.54
N MET A 572 18.54 12.72 -21.67
CA MET A 572 18.88 11.63 -22.60
C MET A 572 20.26 11.84 -23.23
N ASN A 573 20.58 13.06 -23.67
CA ASN A 573 21.90 13.39 -24.25
C ASN A 573 23.03 13.14 -23.24
N ALA A 574 22.83 13.53 -21.96
CA ALA A 574 23.81 13.28 -20.91
C ALA A 574 24.07 11.77 -20.70
N ALA A 575 23.03 10.94 -20.74
CA ALA A 575 23.16 9.49 -20.63
C ALA A 575 23.90 8.89 -21.84
N LEU A 576 23.51 9.26 -23.06
CA LEU A 576 24.09 8.73 -24.31
C LEU A 576 25.59 9.05 -24.44
N VAL A 577 26.02 10.26 -24.05
CA VAL A 577 27.45 10.64 -24.05
C VAL A 577 28.27 9.80 -23.07
N ARG A 578 27.66 9.37 -21.95
CA ARG A 578 28.33 8.49 -20.98
C ARG A 578 28.36 7.04 -21.47
N MET A 579 27.32 6.58 -22.16
CA MET A 579 27.27 5.24 -22.78
C MET A 579 28.36 5.04 -23.83
N ASP A 580 28.59 6.05 -24.68
CA ASP A 580 29.65 6.03 -25.70
C ASP A 580 31.05 5.84 -25.10
N LYS A 581 31.29 6.43 -23.91
CA LYS A 581 32.59 6.38 -23.22
C LYS A 581 32.75 5.21 -22.24
N ALA A 582 31.70 4.40 -22.06
CA ALA A 582 31.71 3.31 -21.09
C ALA A 582 32.61 2.15 -21.57
N ALA A 583 33.49 1.67 -20.69
CA ALA A 583 34.42 0.57 -21.01
C ALA A 583 33.85 -0.83 -20.72
N ASP A 584 32.78 -0.92 -19.92
CA ASP A 584 32.17 -2.18 -19.52
C ASP A 584 30.63 -2.13 -19.62
N ILE A 585 30.03 -3.31 -19.73
CA ILE A 585 28.58 -3.45 -19.90
C ILE A 585 27.79 -3.00 -18.66
N HIS A 586 28.40 -3.03 -17.47
CA HIS A 586 27.72 -2.63 -16.25
C HIS A 586 27.42 -1.14 -16.26
N ASN A 587 28.40 -0.33 -16.66
CA ASN A 587 28.26 1.11 -16.82
C ASN A 587 27.27 1.45 -17.94
N VAL A 588 27.34 0.75 -19.09
CA VAL A 588 26.38 0.95 -20.19
C VAL A 588 24.95 0.70 -19.70
N ARG A 589 24.72 -0.32 -18.86
CA ARG A 589 23.41 -0.61 -18.27
C ARG A 589 22.95 0.45 -17.28
N GLU A 590 23.85 0.97 -16.44
CA GLU A 590 23.52 2.04 -15.49
C GLU A 590 23.12 3.32 -16.23
N PHE A 591 23.84 3.70 -17.28
CA PHE A 591 23.47 4.84 -18.12
C PHE A 591 22.21 4.57 -18.97
N PHE A 592 21.96 3.32 -19.37
CA PHE A 592 20.70 2.95 -20.01
C PHE A 592 19.49 3.12 -19.06
N LEU A 593 19.65 2.91 -17.75
CA LEU A 593 18.61 3.24 -16.78
C LEU A 593 18.32 4.75 -16.76
N GLU A 594 19.36 5.59 -16.76
CA GLU A 594 19.19 7.06 -16.85
C GLU A 594 18.44 7.46 -18.12
N LEU A 595 18.80 6.85 -19.27
CA LEU A 595 18.13 7.05 -20.55
C LEU A 595 16.65 6.66 -20.47
N SER A 596 16.35 5.50 -19.88
CA SER A 596 14.97 5.02 -19.77
C SER A 596 14.10 5.88 -18.86
N ASN A 597 14.67 6.34 -17.73
CA ASN A 597 13.99 7.24 -16.79
C ASN A 597 13.62 8.59 -17.43
N ALA A 598 14.36 9.03 -18.46
CA ALA A 598 14.02 10.22 -19.24
C ALA A 598 13.03 9.91 -20.38
N LEU A 599 13.19 8.77 -21.08
CA LEU A 599 12.38 8.42 -22.25
C LEU A 599 10.95 8.01 -21.87
N VAL A 600 10.76 7.22 -20.81
CA VAL A 600 9.44 6.69 -20.43
C VAL A 600 8.42 7.81 -20.13
N PRO A 601 8.73 8.82 -19.30
CA PRO A 601 7.81 9.95 -19.09
C PRO A 601 7.57 10.76 -20.35
N MET A 602 8.59 10.95 -21.19
CA MET A 602 8.47 11.66 -22.47
C MET A 602 7.50 10.95 -23.42
N LEU A 603 7.56 9.62 -23.52
CA LEU A 603 6.62 8.83 -24.33
C LEU A 603 5.20 8.88 -23.78
N LYS A 604 5.02 8.92 -22.45
CA LYS A 604 3.70 9.10 -21.83
C LYS A 604 3.09 10.46 -22.12
N GLN A 605 3.92 11.51 -22.14
CA GLN A 605 3.47 12.88 -22.30
C GLN A 605 3.28 13.27 -23.78
N PHE A 606 4.15 12.79 -24.67
CA PHE A 606 4.22 13.24 -26.07
C PHE A 606 4.13 12.11 -27.11
N GLY A 607 3.98 10.86 -26.70
CA GLY A 607 3.96 9.71 -27.61
C GLY A 607 2.67 9.54 -28.40
N SER A 608 1.59 10.27 -28.07
CA SER A 608 0.30 10.22 -28.76
C SER A 608 0.43 10.64 -30.24
N GLY A 609 0.53 9.67 -31.15
CA GLY A 609 0.83 9.89 -32.56
C GLY A 609 1.77 8.84 -33.18
N LEU A 610 2.41 8.02 -32.35
CA LEU A 610 3.28 6.94 -32.83
C LEU A 610 2.51 5.75 -33.44
N GLU A 611 1.21 5.63 -33.17
CA GLU A 611 0.31 4.58 -33.68
C GLU A 611 0.82 3.15 -33.41
N GLN A 612 1.49 2.94 -32.28
CA GLN A 612 2.02 1.63 -31.87
C GLN A 612 1.76 1.36 -30.38
N GLU A 613 1.65 0.09 -30.02
CA GLU A 613 1.59 -0.35 -28.62
C GLU A 613 3.01 -0.57 -28.09
N ILE A 614 3.30 0.01 -26.92
CA ILE A 614 4.54 -0.23 -26.20
C ILE A 614 4.24 -0.80 -24.81
N LEU A 615 5.11 -1.69 -24.35
CA LEU A 615 5.02 -2.35 -23.05
C LEU A 615 6.12 -1.80 -22.14
N ILE A 616 5.75 -1.39 -20.93
CA ILE A 616 6.70 -0.99 -19.89
C ILE A 616 6.89 -2.18 -18.96
N TYR A 617 8.12 -2.67 -18.87
CA TYR A 617 8.51 -3.72 -17.94
C TYR A 617 9.33 -3.12 -16.78
N HIS A 618 9.30 -3.80 -15.63
CA HIS A 618 10.03 -3.43 -14.43
C HIS A 618 10.91 -4.59 -13.95
N CYS A 619 12.15 -4.29 -13.56
CA CYS A 619 13.05 -5.24 -12.91
C CYS A 619 13.34 -4.78 -11.48
N PRO A 620 12.77 -5.42 -10.45
CA PRO A 620 12.94 -4.99 -9.05
C PRO A 620 14.36 -5.21 -8.52
N MET A 621 15.12 -6.14 -9.11
CA MET A 621 16.48 -6.48 -8.67
C MET A 621 17.57 -5.61 -9.30
N ALA A 622 17.23 -4.75 -10.27
CA ALA A 622 18.21 -3.91 -10.95
C ALA A 622 18.94 -2.99 -9.96
N PHE A 623 20.25 -2.84 -10.17
CA PHE A 623 21.14 -1.92 -9.43
C PHE A 623 21.02 -1.99 -7.90
N ARG A 624 21.09 -3.20 -7.34
CA ARG A 624 21.00 -3.50 -5.89
C ARG A 624 19.63 -3.14 -5.29
N GLY A 625 18.55 -3.46 -6.01
CA GLY A 625 17.19 -3.28 -5.52
C GLY A 625 16.62 -1.87 -5.70
N LYS A 626 17.29 -1.00 -6.48
CA LYS A 626 16.75 0.30 -6.86
C LYS A 626 15.58 0.18 -7.84
N GLY A 627 15.50 -0.94 -8.56
CA GLY A 627 14.52 -1.14 -9.61
C GLY A 627 14.92 -0.43 -10.90
N GLY A 628 14.36 -0.88 -12.03
CA GLY A 628 14.55 -0.22 -13.32
C GLY A 628 13.42 -0.52 -14.28
N ASP A 629 12.86 0.52 -14.89
CA ASP A 629 11.81 0.42 -15.90
C ASP A 629 12.43 0.47 -17.30
N TRP A 630 11.88 -0.28 -18.26
CA TRP A 630 12.24 -0.14 -19.67
C TRP A 630 11.06 -0.36 -20.61
N VAL A 631 11.17 0.16 -21.82
CA VAL A 631 10.18 0.02 -22.90
C VAL A 631 10.56 -1.13 -23.84
N GLN A 632 9.56 -1.90 -24.29
CA GLN A 632 9.69 -2.93 -25.32
C GLN A 632 8.43 -2.97 -26.22
N ASN A 633 8.56 -3.44 -27.45
CA ASN A 633 7.46 -3.54 -28.42
C ASN A 633 7.06 -4.98 -28.81
N LYS A 634 7.61 -6.00 -28.14
CA LYS A 634 7.33 -7.42 -28.37
C LYS A 634 6.83 -8.10 -27.11
N SER A 635 6.05 -9.16 -27.26
CA SER A 635 5.65 -10.04 -26.16
C SER A 635 6.79 -10.99 -25.77
N GLY A 636 7.05 -11.11 -24.46
CA GLY A 636 8.17 -11.87 -23.90
C GLY A 636 9.26 -10.97 -23.34
N ILE A 637 9.59 -11.09 -22.07
CA ILE A 637 10.51 -10.19 -21.36
C ILE A 637 11.93 -10.38 -21.89
N GLU A 638 12.58 -9.27 -22.28
CA GLU A 638 14.00 -9.23 -22.61
C GLU A 638 14.70 -8.23 -21.67
N ASN A 639 15.31 -8.71 -20.59
CA ASN A 639 15.84 -7.85 -19.53
C ASN A 639 17.20 -7.22 -19.93
N PRO A 640 17.27 -5.88 -20.14
CA PRO A 640 18.49 -5.22 -20.55
C PRO A 640 19.53 -5.07 -19.42
N TYR A 641 19.12 -5.16 -18.14
CA TYR A 641 19.98 -4.94 -16.98
C TYR A 641 20.75 -6.18 -16.55
N PHE A 642 20.21 -7.37 -16.80
CA PHE A 642 20.86 -8.64 -16.48
C PHE A 642 21.28 -9.43 -17.71
N GLY A 643 20.81 -9.07 -18.91
CA GLY A 643 21.19 -9.72 -20.16
C GLY A 643 20.84 -11.20 -20.18
N SER A 644 21.73 -12.02 -20.74
CA SER A 644 21.56 -13.46 -20.84
C SER A 644 21.42 -14.16 -19.48
N SER A 645 21.96 -13.59 -18.40
CA SER A 645 21.92 -14.19 -17.07
C SER A 645 20.51 -14.27 -16.47
N MET A 646 19.63 -13.34 -16.82
CA MET A 646 18.23 -13.31 -16.39
C MET A 646 17.32 -12.75 -17.50
N PHE A 647 17.47 -13.28 -18.71
CA PHE A 647 16.87 -12.73 -19.93
C PHE A 647 15.35 -12.51 -19.82
N SER A 648 14.63 -13.48 -19.26
CA SER A 648 13.16 -13.45 -19.13
C SER A 648 12.65 -12.93 -17.78
N CYS A 649 13.52 -12.37 -16.94
CA CYS A 649 13.17 -11.92 -15.60
C CYS A 649 12.68 -10.47 -15.61
N GLY A 650 11.52 -10.22 -15.01
CA GLY A 650 10.89 -8.90 -14.90
C GLY A 650 9.38 -9.06 -14.73
N GLU A 651 8.68 -7.94 -14.60
CA GLU A 651 7.22 -7.91 -14.57
C GLU A 651 6.68 -6.83 -15.50
N LEU A 652 5.54 -7.09 -16.14
CA LEU A 652 4.85 -6.08 -16.93
C LEU A 652 4.23 -5.05 -15.98
N LYS A 653 4.69 -3.80 -16.07
CA LYS A 653 4.21 -2.70 -15.24
C LYS A 653 3.00 -2.02 -15.86
N GLU A 654 3.04 -1.77 -17.17
CA GLU A 654 2.03 -0.97 -17.86
C GLU A 654 2.02 -1.27 -19.37
N ARG A 655 0.86 -1.11 -20.03
CA ARG A 655 0.72 -1.10 -21.49
C ARG A 655 0.31 0.29 -21.94
N LEU A 656 1.06 0.88 -22.87
CA LEU A 656 0.76 2.20 -23.42
C LEU A 656 0.40 2.06 -24.90
N THR A 657 -0.82 2.46 -25.24
CA THR A 657 -1.31 2.55 -26.62
C THR A 657 -1.13 3.99 -27.10
N LEU A 658 -0.21 4.21 -28.04
CA LEU A 658 0.19 5.54 -28.48
C LEU A 658 -0.60 6.04 -29.72
N THR A 659 -1.93 5.90 -29.69
CA THR A 659 -2.83 6.32 -30.78
C THR A 659 -3.22 7.79 -30.67
N SER A 660 -3.47 8.44 -31.82
CA SER A 660 -4.06 9.77 -31.86
C SER A 660 -5.56 9.67 -31.55
N GLU A 661 -5.99 10.05 -30.35
CA GLU A 661 -7.42 10.20 -30.06
C GLU A 661 -7.96 11.42 -30.82
N LYS A 662 -8.56 11.19 -31.99
CA LYS A 662 -9.68 12.02 -32.42
C LYS A 662 -10.88 11.60 -31.58
N GLY A 663 -11.32 12.50 -30.69
CA GLY A 663 -12.61 12.33 -30.03
C GLY A 663 -13.70 12.18 -31.08
N ASP A 664 -14.38 11.03 -31.05
CA ASP A 664 -15.74 10.89 -31.53
C ASP A 664 -16.45 9.92 -30.57
N ASP A 665 -17.53 10.44 -29.98
CA ASP A 665 -18.57 9.69 -29.30
C ASP A 665 -18.96 8.44 -30.11
N LEU A 666 -18.97 7.27 -29.46
CA LEU A 666 -19.94 6.22 -29.79
C LEU A 666 -20.41 5.50 -28.52
N LEU A 667 -21.60 5.95 -28.09
CA LEU A 667 -22.66 5.10 -27.55
C LEU A 667 -22.91 3.88 -28.47
N HIS A 668 -23.42 2.80 -27.85
CA HIS A 668 -23.78 1.46 -28.40
C HIS A 668 -22.62 0.44 -28.35
N GLU A 669 -22.68 -0.70 -27.67
CA GLU A 669 -23.75 -1.56 -27.11
C GLU A 669 -23.28 -2.22 -25.80
#